data_AF-A0A963RXA7-F1
#
_entry.id   AF-A0A963RXA7-F1
#
_cell.length_a   1.000
_cell.length_b   1.000
_cell.length_c   1.000
_cell.angle_alpha   90.00
_cell.angle_beta   90.00
_cell.angle_gamma   90.00
#
_symmetry.space_group_name_H-M   'P 1'
#
loop_
_entity.id
_entity.type
_entity.pdbx_description
1 polymer ?
#
loop_
_entity_poly.entity_id
_entity_poly.type
_entity_poly.pdbx_seq_one_letter_code
_entity_poly.pdbx_strand_id
1 'polypeptide(L)'
;MNIAALIEERAGTEGERICVHFDDTGWSWSELHRRVCETAQQLQAAGVAPGMVVAQTFTSEPLQLLAMLATARLGATVFSVPANTPAHRRARLLRDVGASMLATDLPGLDDEGLATARLELDAAAMTDPAAAPALVAEPEAPWIIASGSGSTGRPKYLPITHRQQWARMEAGRAWLPYGDGDVLLSMIALDFYASKLRYLEAFARGGAILLSDAARLDPVGAAAAGRFTALYGTVFHIEQLLGSLPEQSAPALPSLEALMVGGSAVSASLRERIRDRLCPRLYVLYGANECSTSCRTRLEEVYEMPGNVGHAHPGFELQVVDEGGSPLPAGEAGHVRFRSATAIDGYLNDPEATSAAFRDGWFYPGDLGRLTDDGLLIHLGRADDLMIMNGINIYPAEIEQTLLGHPAVEDAAAMPLRHPVYQDVPVAAVCLKPGTRASESELLDFVRERIGDHALHGVFTMMEIPRNEQGKPLREDIRMQIGARLQPPPAGSLAPVQARAQEQESAPATARQLARRVGTSFRLPAEPDLAAVDRWLEVLEDDLPPPRAPGQGEGTEDTVARLWLVRGLHLARLLLQALRLPVFDRPRVVECSRSDADPEQWQAQFLFPLADELPQKVLETALQHAFLLAAWGAANPPSLENRKAFFDGVIQRVIIPCADLLPVGKSTYQLLRAAHRREIPFIALGAGVYQLGWGANSQRIERSTTERDPAMSARLADKALTAQLLRRAGLPAPRHDVVSSAEAARAAAQRLGWPVVVKPSDRDGGVGVTVDVNPDTIEPAFEETMRLAHNGQVIVERQVDGVCHRLFVARGKLLYAVKRRPMGVHGDGSHSISELVAAEHAAQQLRPNWKRTEIMPLDEPALACLAATGLSPDYVAAAGEFVALRRIESNAWGGVDEDVTDAIHPENLRVALAATALLGLDVAGVDIITPDIARPWHENGAIVNEVNFGPLLGGGDISRRHLPEYLDRLLGGGDGRVPVEVFVGGDAAWQAAQERWQRLRSAGPGVHLSDAARTLDGEGTDIPMDLRGVYHRTRALVLSREVHALVLVVRSDELLYTGLPLEWVDSVTHVDRALVSERDPAGPLPETHAAALERLFAGWTKPHRRH
;
A
#
# COMPACT_ATOMS: atom_id res chain seq x y z
N MET A 1 -16.36 -22.32 -33.43
CA MET A 1 -15.58 -23.08 -34.41
C MET A 1 -14.11 -23.00 -34.00
N ASN A 2 -13.27 -24.00 -34.31
CA ASN A 2 -11.83 -23.96 -34.02
C ASN A 2 -11.11 -23.16 -35.13
N ILE A 3 -10.15 -22.29 -34.80
CA ILE A 3 -9.40 -21.50 -35.80
C ILE A 3 -8.69 -22.37 -36.84
N ALA A 4 -8.21 -23.55 -36.43
CA ALA A 4 -7.51 -24.44 -37.35
C ALA A 4 -8.45 -24.99 -38.43
N ALA A 5 -9.76 -25.12 -38.14
CA ALA A 5 -10.77 -25.45 -39.14
C ALA A 5 -10.94 -24.33 -40.18
N LEU A 6 -10.97 -23.07 -39.73
CA LEU A 6 -11.06 -21.92 -40.63
C LEU A 6 -9.85 -21.85 -41.57
N ILE A 7 -8.65 -22.08 -41.04
CA ILE A 7 -7.41 -22.08 -41.85
C ILE A 7 -7.46 -23.21 -42.89
N GLU A 8 -7.90 -24.41 -42.51
CA GLU A 8 -8.05 -25.55 -43.42
C GLU A 8 -9.12 -25.29 -44.51
N GLU A 9 -10.24 -24.68 -44.15
CA GLU A 9 -11.28 -24.25 -45.09
C GLU A 9 -10.73 -23.25 -46.10
N ARG A 10 -10.06 -22.19 -45.63
CA ARG A 10 -9.48 -21.14 -46.50
C ARG A 10 -8.36 -21.67 -47.39
N ALA A 11 -7.56 -22.64 -46.92
CA ALA A 11 -6.59 -23.32 -47.77
C ALA A 11 -7.27 -24.05 -48.93
N GLY A 12 -8.46 -24.63 -48.71
CA GLY A 12 -9.26 -25.30 -49.74
C GLY A 12 -9.97 -24.34 -50.70
N THR A 13 -10.44 -23.18 -50.23
CA THR A 13 -11.25 -22.25 -51.05
C THR A 13 -10.47 -21.07 -51.64
N GLU A 14 -9.40 -20.63 -50.98
CA GLU A 14 -8.61 -19.42 -51.30
C GLU A 14 -7.09 -19.68 -51.19
N GLY A 15 -6.66 -20.91 -51.49
CA GLY A 15 -5.31 -21.40 -51.18
C GLY A 15 -4.13 -20.55 -51.61
N GLU A 16 -4.21 -19.87 -52.77
CA GLU A 16 -3.13 -19.04 -53.32
C GLU A 16 -3.11 -17.59 -52.77
N ARG A 17 -4.14 -17.18 -52.03
CA ARG A 17 -4.23 -15.82 -51.50
C ARG A 17 -3.30 -15.66 -50.30
N ILE A 18 -2.46 -14.62 -50.32
CA ILE A 18 -1.55 -14.27 -49.21
C ILE A 18 -2.36 -13.83 -47.98
N CYS A 19 -2.02 -14.39 -46.82
CA CYS A 19 -2.67 -14.13 -45.54
C CYS A 19 -1.68 -13.72 -44.44
N VAL A 20 -0.39 -14.04 -44.57
CA VAL A 20 0.66 -13.59 -43.66
C VAL A 20 1.79 -12.99 -44.47
N HIS A 21 2.20 -11.78 -44.13
CA HIS A 21 3.40 -11.14 -44.65
C HIS A 21 4.49 -11.16 -43.58
N PHE A 22 5.71 -11.56 -43.94
CA PHE A 22 6.87 -11.56 -43.03
C PHE A 22 8.16 -11.37 -43.85
N ASP A 23 8.93 -10.32 -43.53
CA ASP A 23 10.08 -9.87 -44.35
C ASP A 23 9.73 -9.79 -45.85
N ASP A 24 10.61 -10.13 -46.79
CA ASP A 24 10.28 -10.09 -48.22
C ASP A 24 9.44 -11.29 -48.70
N THR A 25 8.89 -12.07 -47.77
CA THR A 25 8.12 -13.28 -48.07
C THR A 25 6.65 -13.15 -47.65
N GLY A 26 5.78 -13.93 -48.30
CA GLY A 26 4.36 -14.01 -47.96
C GLY A 26 3.90 -15.46 -47.94
N TRP A 27 3.08 -15.81 -46.96
CA TRP A 27 2.44 -17.12 -46.87
C TRP A 27 1.00 -17.02 -47.36
N SER A 28 0.68 -17.85 -48.34
CA SER A 28 -0.71 -18.08 -48.76
C SER A 28 -1.48 -18.89 -47.72
N TRP A 29 -2.80 -18.97 -47.84
CA TRP A 29 -3.60 -19.82 -46.95
C TRP A 29 -3.16 -21.29 -46.99
N SER A 30 -2.82 -21.81 -48.18
CA SER A 30 -2.25 -23.17 -48.33
C SER A 30 -0.92 -23.32 -47.59
N GLU A 31 -0.05 -22.33 -47.69
CA GLU A 31 1.27 -22.36 -47.06
C GLU A 31 1.16 -22.22 -45.53
N LEU A 32 0.29 -21.34 -45.03
CA LEU A 32 0.00 -21.22 -43.60
C LEU A 32 -0.54 -22.55 -43.05
N HIS A 33 -1.52 -23.16 -43.74
CA HIS A 33 -2.08 -24.44 -43.33
C HIS A 33 -1.01 -25.54 -43.26
N ARG A 34 -0.15 -25.63 -44.29
CA ARG A 34 0.98 -26.57 -44.32
C ARG A 34 1.90 -26.39 -43.12
N ARG A 35 2.35 -25.15 -42.85
CA ARG A 35 3.26 -24.83 -41.73
C ARG A 35 2.62 -25.09 -40.37
N VAL A 36 1.32 -24.82 -40.20
CA VAL A 36 0.58 -25.16 -38.97
C VAL A 36 0.52 -26.68 -38.77
N CYS A 37 0.29 -27.44 -39.84
CA CYS A 37 0.28 -28.90 -39.80
C CYS A 37 1.64 -29.48 -39.41
N GLU A 38 2.73 -28.98 -40.00
CA GLU A 38 4.11 -29.38 -39.67
C GLU A 38 4.47 -29.02 -38.22
N THR A 39 4.11 -27.82 -37.77
CA THR A 39 4.33 -27.39 -36.39
C THR A 39 3.53 -28.25 -35.40
N ALA A 40 2.31 -28.64 -35.75
CA ALA A 40 1.51 -29.55 -34.93
C ALA A 40 2.13 -30.95 -34.83
N GLN A 41 2.76 -31.45 -35.90
CA GLN A 41 3.51 -32.71 -35.87
C GLN A 41 4.73 -32.61 -34.94
N GLN A 42 5.50 -31.51 -35.01
CA GLN A 42 6.65 -31.28 -34.13
C GLN A 42 6.24 -31.23 -32.66
N LEU A 43 5.18 -30.47 -32.34
CA LEU A 43 4.67 -30.37 -30.97
C LEU A 43 4.12 -31.71 -30.46
N GLN A 44 3.39 -32.46 -31.30
CA GLN A 44 2.91 -33.79 -30.92
C GLN A 44 4.07 -34.77 -30.68
N ALA A 45 5.09 -34.76 -31.54
CA ALA A 45 6.28 -35.61 -31.38
C ALA A 45 7.07 -35.26 -30.11
N ALA A 46 7.06 -33.99 -29.69
CA ALA A 46 7.62 -33.54 -28.41
C ALA A 46 6.76 -33.94 -27.20
N GLY A 47 5.53 -34.43 -27.41
CA GLY A 47 4.63 -34.94 -26.37
C GLY A 47 3.42 -34.07 -26.05
N VAL A 48 3.11 -33.04 -26.86
CA VAL A 48 1.87 -32.26 -26.67
C VAL A 48 0.65 -33.12 -26.94
N ALA A 49 -0.28 -33.13 -25.99
CA ALA A 49 -1.56 -33.82 -26.06
C ALA A 49 -2.73 -32.86 -25.80
N PRO A 50 -3.96 -33.21 -26.24
CA PRO A 50 -5.16 -32.41 -25.95
C PRO A 50 -5.33 -32.16 -24.45
N GLY A 51 -5.75 -30.94 -24.07
CA GLY A 51 -5.95 -30.52 -22.68
C GLY A 51 -4.69 -30.09 -21.92
N MET A 52 -3.50 -30.24 -22.50
CA MET A 52 -2.26 -29.73 -21.90
C MET A 52 -2.14 -28.22 -22.04
N VAL A 53 -1.54 -27.57 -21.04
CA VAL A 53 -1.12 -26.16 -21.13
C VAL A 53 0.33 -26.11 -21.64
N VAL A 54 0.51 -25.59 -22.85
CA VAL A 54 1.79 -25.35 -23.51
C VAL A 54 2.16 -23.89 -23.33
N ALA A 55 3.18 -23.64 -22.52
CA ALA A 55 3.78 -22.33 -22.45
C ALA A 55 4.61 -22.06 -23.70
N GLN A 56 4.62 -20.82 -24.18
CA GLN A 56 5.45 -20.42 -25.31
C GLN A 56 6.27 -19.17 -25.02
N THR A 57 7.54 -19.21 -25.41
CA THR A 57 8.47 -18.08 -25.32
C THR A 57 9.30 -18.05 -26.58
N PHE A 58 9.11 -17.02 -27.41
CA PHE A 58 9.74 -16.92 -28.71
C PHE A 58 10.39 -15.56 -28.91
N THR A 59 11.43 -15.51 -29.74
CA THR A 59 11.91 -14.26 -30.34
C THR A 59 11.34 -14.02 -31.73
N SER A 60 11.01 -15.09 -32.46
CA SER A 60 10.38 -15.06 -33.77
C SER A 60 8.85 -15.01 -33.66
N GLU A 61 8.23 -13.90 -34.08
CA GLU A 61 6.77 -13.79 -34.13
C GLU A 61 6.10 -14.82 -35.07
N PRO A 62 6.66 -15.14 -36.26
CA PRO A 62 6.11 -16.20 -37.10
C PRO A 62 6.08 -17.57 -36.42
N LEU A 63 7.14 -17.96 -35.71
CA LEU A 63 7.14 -19.22 -34.95
C LEU A 63 6.11 -19.21 -33.82
N GLN A 64 6.00 -18.10 -33.11
CA GLN A 64 4.99 -17.93 -32.06
C GLN A 64 3.56 -18.05 -32.61
N LEU A 65 3.29 -17.47 -33.78
CA LEU A 65 1.99 -17.61 -34.46
C LEU A 65 1.72 -19.08 -34.81
N LEU A 66 2.70 -19.76 -35.44
CA LEU A 66 2.55 -21.16 -35.84
C LEU A 66 2.35 -22.08 -34.63
N ALA A 67 3.10 -21.90 -33.55
CA ALA A 67 2.92 -22.65 -32.31
C ALA A 67 1.53 -22.43 -31.69
N MET A 68 1.05 -21.18 -31.66
CA MET A 68 -0.30 -20.83 -31.19
C MET A 68 -1.40 -21.50 -32.03
N LEU A 69 -1.26 -21.53 -33.35
CA LEU A 69 -2.25 -22.14 -34.25
C LEU A 69 -2.17 -23.69 -34.22
N ALA A 70 -0.97 -24.24 -34.08
CA ALA A 70 -0.75 -25.68 -33.96
C ALA A 70 -1.33 -26.24 -32.65
N THR A 71 -1.17 -25.55 -31.53
CA THR A 71 -1.83 -25.92 -30.26
C THR A 71 -3.35 -25.92 -30.39
N ALA A 72 -3.93 -24.98 -31.15
CA ALA A 72 -5.35 -24.99 -31.48
C ALA A 72 -5.78 -26.27 -32.20
N ARG A 73 -4.98 -26.74 -33.17
CA ARG A 73 -5.24 -27.99 -33.91
C ARG A 73 -5.18 -29.21 -32.98
N LEU A 74 -4.21 -29.23 -32.07
CA LEU A 74 -3.98 -30.31 -31.12
C LEU A 74 -4.96 -30.33 -29.93
N GLY A 75 -5.83 -29.31 -29.79
CA GLY A 75 -6.71 -29.17 -28.63
C GLY A 75 -5.96 -28.86 -27.33
N ALA A 76 -4.78 -28.26 -27.43
CA ALA A 76 -3.97 -27.81 -26.30
C ALA A 76 -4.20 -26.32 -26.01
N THR A 77 -3.96 -25.91 -24.76
CA THR A 77 -4.07 -24.53 -24.32
C THR A 77 -2.71 -23.84 -24.41
N VAL A 78 -2.63 -22.63 -24.94
CA VAL A 78 -1.40 -21.86 -25.07
C VAL A 78 -1.33 -20.69 -24.09
N PHE A 79 -0.15 -20.49 -23.50
CA PHE A 79 0.15 -19.36 -22.63
C PHE A 79 1.49 -18.72 -23.05
N SER A 80 1.48 -17.46 -23.49
CA SER A 80 2.73 -16.77 -23.90
C SER A 80 3.41 -16.12 -22.70
N VAL A 81 4.73 -16.25 -22.65
CA VAL A 81 5.59 -15.51 -21.73
C VAL A 81 6.69 -14.79 -22.54
N PRO A 82 6.82 -13.45 -22.42
CA PRO A 82 7.87 -12.70 -23.11
C PRO A 82 9.27 -13.19 -22.80
N ALA A 83 10.15 -13.20 -23.81
CA ALA A 83 11.52 -13.70 -23.70
C ALA A 83 12.39 -12.97 -22.65
N ASN A 84 12.13 -11.68 -22.43
CA ASN A 84 12.82 -10.85 -21.44
C ASN A 84 12.31 -11.07 -19.99
N THR A 85 11.34 -11.97 -19.77
CA THR A 85 10.80 -12.25 -18.44
C THR A 85 11.86 -12.91 -17.54
N PRO A 86 12.19 -12.34 -16.36
CA PRO A 86 13.15 -12.93 -15.45
C PRO A 86 12.78 -14.37 -15.05
N ALA A 87 13.77 -15.27 -14.94
CA ALA A 87 13.55 -16.70 -14.72
C ALA A 87 12.64 -17.02 -13.52
N HIS A 88 12.88 -16.38 -12.37
CA HIS A 88 12.06 -16.58 -11.17
C HIS A 88 10.58 -16.17 -11.38
N ARG A 89 10.34 -15.12 -12.18
CA ARG A 89 8.99 -14.64 -12.50
C ARG A 89 8.32 -15.59 -13.49
N ARG A 90 9.03 -16.04 -14.52
CA ARG A 90 8.54 -17.02 -15.50
C ARG A 90 8.16 -18.33 -14.80
N ALA A 91 9.04 -18.91 -13.99
CA ALA A 91 8.78 -20.15 -13.24
C ALA A 91 7.50 -20.07 -12.39
N ARG A 92 7.23 -18.92 -11.76
CA ARG A 92 5.98 -18.66 -11.05
C ARG A 92 4.77 -18.64 -11.99
N LEU A 93 4.83 -17.88 -13.08
CA LEU A 93 3.73 -17.79 -14.05
C LEU A 93 3.36 -19.17 -14.62
N LEU A 94 4.37 -19.99 -14.95
CA LEU A 94 4.19 -21.34 -15.48
C LEU A 94 3.49 -22.27 -14.48
N ARG A 95 3.86 -22.17 -13.20
CA ARG A 95 3.22 -22.92 -12.12
C ARG A 95 1.77 -22.51 -11.93
N ASP A 96 1.49 -21.21 -11.93
CA ASP A 96 0.16 -20.66 -11.66
C ASP A 96 -0.88 -21.12 -12.73
N VAL A 97 -0.44 -21.27 -13.99
CA VAL A 97 -1.29 -21.77 -15.10
C VAL A 97 -1.27 -23.28 -15.28
N GLY A 98 -0.45 -24.01 -14.51
CA GLY A 98 -0.29 -25.46 -14.67
C GLY A 98 0.36 -25.87 -16.00
N ALA A 99 1.32 -25.08 -16.49
CA ALA A 99 2.06 -25.41 -17.71
C ALA A 99 2.71 -26.78 -17.60
N SER A 100 2.61 -27.59 -18.65
CA SER A 100 3.15 -28.96 -18.72
C SER A 100 4.30 -29.09 -19.73
N MET A 101 4.47 -28.08 -20.59
CA MET A 101 5.51 -28.05 -21.62
C MET A 101 5.87 -26.59 -21.96
N LEU A 102 7.11 -26.36 -22.37
CA LEU A 102 7.59 -25.11 -22.95
C LEU A 102 7.89 -25.29 -24.44
N ALA A 103 7.31 -24.46 -25.30
CA ALA A 103 7.65 -24.34 -26.72
C ALA A 103 8.47 -23.07 -26.97
N THR A 104 9.61 -23.16 -27.66
CA THR A 104 10.52 -22.01 -27.82
C THR A 104 11.52 -22.18 -28.97
N ASP A 105 12.02 -21.06 -29.50
CA ASP A 105 13.12 -20.96 -30.47
C ASP A 105 14.48 -20.62 -29.79
N LEU A 106 14.49 -20.31 -28.50
CA LEU A 106 15.68 -19.85 -27.79
C LEU A 106 16.57 -21.01 -27.36
N PRO A 107 17.84 -21.10 -27.80
CA PRO A 107 18.73 -22.17 -27.37
C PRO A 107 19.06 -22.05 -25.87
N GLY A 108 19.00 -23.16 -25.13
CA GLY A 108 19.35 -23.22 -23.71
C GLY A 108 18.32 -22.62 -22.74
N LEU A 109 17.18 -22.16 -23.23
CA LEU A 109 16.06 -21.79 -22.37
C LEU A 109 15.33 -23.06 -21.91
N ASP A 110 15.63 -23.53 -20.71
CA ASP A 110 14.92 -24.64 -20.06
C ASP A 110 14.35 -24.13 -18.72
N ASP A 111 13.12 -24.54 -18.39
CA ASP A 111 12.52 -24.28 -17.08
C ASP A 111 12.43 -25.60 -16.30
N GLU A 112 12.90 -25.58 -15.05
CA GLU A 112 12.99 -26.77 -14.21
C GLU A 112 11.61 -27.46 -14.07
N GLY A 113 11.55 -28.73 -14.49
CA GLY A 113 10.37 -29.58 -14.34
C GLY A 113 9.42 -29.61 -15.54
N LEU A 114 9.70 -28.91 -16.65
CA LEU A 114 8.93 -28.99 -17.89
C LEU A 114 9.74 -29.65 -19.01
N ALA A 115 9.06 -30.38 -19.89
CA ALA A 115 9.64 -30.77 -21.18
C ALA A 115 9.72 -29.54 -22.11
N THR A 116 10.77 -29.45 -22.92
CA THR A 116 10.97 -28.34 -23.86
C THR A 116 10.86 -28.82 -25.31
N ALA A 117 9.93 -28.26 -26.07
CA ALA A 117 9.81 -28.42 -27.52
C ALA A 117 10.55 -27.26 -28.22
N ARG A 118 11.63 -27.57 -28.94
CA ARG A 118 12.38 -26.59 -29.74
C ARG A 118 11.79 -26.54 -31.15
N LEU A 119 11.37 -25.35 -31.58
CA LEU A 119 10.79 -25.14 -32.92
C LEU A 119 11.72 -24.29 -33.79
N GLU A 120 11.78 -24.64 -35.07
CA GLU A 120 12.53 -23.91 -36.10
C GLU A 120 11.63 -23.70 -37.34
N LEU A 121 11.72 -22.51 -37.97
CA LEU A 121 10.79 -22.07 -39.02
C LEU A 121 10.91 -22.91 -40.30
N ASP A 122 12.11 -23.42 -40.59
CA ASP A 122 12.47 -24.18 -41.78
C ASP A 122 13.15 -25.52 -41.43
N ALA A 123 12.72 -26.17 -40.34
CA ALA A 123 13.21 -27.51 -39.99
C ALA A 123 13.04 -28.46 -41.19
N ALA A 124 14.05 -29.30 -41.46
CA ALA A 124 14.03 -30.24 -42.58
C ALA A 124 12.74 -31.09 -42.55
N ALA A 125 11.90 -30.91 -43.58
CA ALA A 125 10.54 -31.43 -43.65
C ALA A 125 10.42 -32.88 -43.14
N MET A 126 9.72 -33.04 -42.01
CA MET A 126 9.11 -34.31 -41.68
C MET A 126 7.68 -34.29 -42.21
N THR A 127 7.48 -35.14 -43.23
CA THR A 127 6.21 -35.74 -43.69
C THR A 127 5.12 -34.86 -44.32
N ASP A 128 4.39 -35.49 -45.24
CA ASP A 128 3.15 -35.07 -45.89
C ASP A 128 2.21 -34.33 -44.90
N PRO A 129 1.67 -33.14 -45.23
CA PRO A 129 0.65 -32.47 -44.41
C PRO A 129 -0.55 -33.35 -44.07
N ALA A 130 -0.85 -34.35 -44.91
CA ALA A 130 -1.87 -35.37 -44.63
C ALA A 130 -1.54 -36.27 -43.41
N ALA A 131 -0.29 -36.30 -42.95
CA ALA A 131 0.15 -37.00 -41.75
C ALA A 131 -0.03 -36.16 -40.47
N ALA A 132 -0.52 -34.92 -40.56
CA ALA A 132 -0.76 -34.10 -39.38
C ALA A 132 -1.87 -34.67 -38.50
N PRO A 133 -1.82 -34.44 -37.17
CA PRO A 133 -2.87 -34.90 -36.27
C PRO A 133 -4.24 -34.38 -36.70
N ALA A 134 -5.26 -35.23 -36.52
CA ALA A 134 -6.63 -34.83 -36.77
C ALA A 134 -6.99 -33.63 -35.88
N LEU A 135 -7.73 -32.68 -36.46
CA LEU A 135 -8.22 -31.52 -35.75
C LEU A 135 -9.09 -31.95 -34.55
N VAL A 136 -8.74 -31.49 -33.35
CA VAL A 136 -9.56 -31.69 -32.15
C VAL A 136 -10.68 -30.64 -32.11
N ALA A 137 -11.94 -31.12 -32.05
CA ALA A 137 -13.13 -30.28 -32.08
C ALA A 137 -13.84 -30.26 -30.72
N GLU A 138 -13.25 -29.55 -29.74
CA GLU A 138 -13.82 -29.35 -28.39
C GLU A 138 -14.09 -27.86 -28.12
N PRO A 139 -15.27 -27.32 -28.46
CA PRO A 139 -15.54 -25.89 -28.42
C PRO A 139 -15.42 -25.24 -27.02
N GLU A 140 -15.72 -25.99 -25.96
CA GLU A 140 -15.66 -25.49 -24.57
C GLU A 140 -14.27 -25.65 -23.94
N ALA A 141 -13.32 -26.30 -24.60
CA ALA A 141 -11.95 -26.41 -24.08
C ALA A 141 -11.23 -25.04 -24.18
N PRO A 142 -10.44 -24.65 -23.15
CA PRO A 142 -9.61 -23.45 -23.21
C PRO A 142 -8.55 -23.59 -24.29
N TRP A 143 -8.45 -22.59 -25.18
CA TRP A 143 -7.38 -22.51 -26.16
C TRP A 143 -6.30 -21.52 -25.74
N ILE A 144 -6.67 -20.34 -25.24
CA ILE A 144 -5.71 -19.30 -24.87
C ILE A 144 -5.88 -18.97 -23.39
N ILE A 145 -4.79 -18.94 -22.63
CA ILE A 145 -4.77 -18.27 -21.33
C ILE A 145 -4.13 -16.89 -21.54
N ALA A 146 -4.89 -15.84 -21.26
CA ALA A 146 -4.35 -14.48 -21.19
C ALA A 146 -4.02 -14.10 -19.74
N SER A 147 -3.06 -13.20 -19.54
CA SER A 147 -2.75 -12.62 -18.22
C SER A 147 -3.27 -11.18 -18.11
N GLY A 148 -3.91 -10.84 -16.99
CA GLY A 148 -4.32 -9.49 -16.62
C GLY A 148 -3.60 -9.00 -15.36
N SER A 149 -3.56 -7.68 -15.15
CA SER A 149 -3.06 -7.05 -13.93
C SER A 149 -4.10 -7.15 -12.81
N GLY A 150 -3.79 -7.80 -11.69
CA GLY A 150 -4.64 -7.78 -10.50
C GLY A 150 -4.36 -6.56 -9.61
N SER A 151 -5.41 -6.00 -8.99
CA SER A 151 -5.33 -4.88 -8.04
C SER A 151 -4.52 -5.19 -6.76
N THR A 152 -4.29 -6.48 -6.48
CA THR A 152 -3.51 -6.99 -5.34
C THR A 152 -2.04 -7.27 -5.66
N GLY A 153 -1.57 -6.93 -6.88
CA GLY A 153 -0.21 -7.20 -7.34
C GLY A 153 0.05 -8.64 -7.83
N ARG A 154 -0.94 -9.54 -7.76
CA ARG A 154 -0.89 -10.88 -8.38
C ARG A 154 -1.55 -10.87 -9.77
N PRO A 155 -0.96 -11.51 -10.80
CA PRO A 155 -1.61 -11.64 -12.10
C PRO A 155 -2.93 -12.40 -12.01
N LYS A 156 -3.94 -11.97 -12.77
CA LYS A 156 -5.16 -12.75 -13.01
C LYS A 156 -5.00 -13.53 -14.32
N TYR A 157 -5.52 -14.75 -14.37
CA TYR A 157 -5.42 -15.62 -15.53
C TYR A 157 -6.80 -15.83 -16.15
N LEU A 158 -6.89 -15.61 -17.46
CA LEU A 158 -8.14 -15.54 -18.22
C LEU A 158 -8.16 -16.71 -19.21
N PRO A 159 -8.75 -17.87 -18.85
CA PRO A 159 -8.93 -18.97 -19.79
C PRO A 159 -10.00 -18.59 -20.82
N ILE A 160 -9.65 -18.66 -22.10
CA ILE A 160 -10.53 -18.34 -23.22
C ILE A 160 -10.75 -19.61 -24.04
N THR A 161 -12.00 -20.05 -24.13
CA THR A 161 -12.38 -21.25 -24.87
C THR A 161 -12.34 -21.05 -26.37
N HIS A 162 -12.28 -22.15 -27.15
CA HIS A 162 -12.43 -22.07 -28.60
C HIS A 162 -13.74 -21.38 -29.02
N ARG A 163 -14.85 -21.64 -28.31
CA ARG A 163 -16.14 -20.98 -28.54
C ARG A 163 -16.06 -19.48 -28.26
N GLN A 164 -15.52 -19.07 -27.12
CA GLN A 164 -15.40 -17.65 -26.75
C GLN A 164 -14.46 -16.91 -27.71
N GLN A 165 -13.32 -17.51 -28.06
CA GLN A 165 -12.40 -16.93 -29.03
C GLN A 165 -13.05 -16.79 -30.41
N TRP A 166 -13.83 -17.78 -30.84
CA TRP A 166 -14.61 -17.67 -32.07
C TRP A 166 -15.64 -16.54 -32.02
N ALA A 167 -16.38 -16.42 -30.92
CA ALA A 167 -17.32 -15.33 -30.72
C ALA A 167 -16.65 -13.95 -30.78
N ARG A 168 -15.44 -13.82 -30.21
CA ARG A 168 -14.61 -12.61 -30.28
C ARG A 168 -14.21 -12.29 -31.71
N MET A 169 -13.78 -13.30 -32.46
CA MET A 169 -13.39 -13.15 -33.87
C MET A 169 -14.55 -12.74 -34.76
N GLU A 170 -15.72 -13.36 -34.60
CA GLU A 170 -16.93 -13.02 -35.36
C GLU A 170 -17.46 -11.62 -35.03
N ALA A 171 -17.38 -11.21 -33.76
CA ALA A 171 -17.65 -9.83 -33.37
C ALA A 171 -16.69 -8.87 -34.12
N GLY A 172 -15.38 -9.02 -33.93
CA GLY A 172 -14.40 -8.14 -34.59
C GLY A 172 -14.55 -8.10 -36.12
N ARG A 173 -14.81 -9.26 -36.76
CA ARG A 173 -15.02 -9.38 -38.20
C ARG A 173 -16.09 -8.44 -38.74
N ALA A 174 -17.22 -8.28 -38.05
CA ALA A 174 -18.36 -7.51 -38.58
C ALA A 174 -18.21 -5.99 -38.39
N TRP A 175 -17.34 -5.56 -37.48
CA TRP A 175 -17.37 -4.20 -36.96
C TRP A 175 -16.06 -3.45 -37.07
N LEU A 176 -14.89 -4.10 -37.05
CA LEU A 176 -13.62 -3.39 -37.14
C LEU A 176 -13.48 -2.58 -38.44
N PRO A 177 -12.76 -1.44 -38.41
CA PRO A 177 -12.80 -0.42 -39.47
C PRO A 177 -11.97 -0.74 -40.72
N TYR A 178 -11.78 -2.03 -41.04
CA TYR A 178 -11.02 -2.49 -42.21
C TYR A 178 -11.73 -3.69 -42.87
N GLY A 179 -11.40 -3.99 -44.13
CA GLY A 179 -12.05 -4.95 -45.03
C GLY A 179 -11.24 -6.22 -45.32
N ASP A 180 -11.80 -7.08 -46.18
CA ASP A 180 -11.18 -8.36 -46.56
C ASP A 180 -9.86 -8.17 -47.34
N GLY A 181 -9.70 -7.04 -48.04
CA GLY A 181 -8.48 -6.71 -48.79
C GLY A 181 -7.36 -6.08 -47.95
N ASP A 182 -7.62 -5.80 -46.67
CA ASP A 182 -6.69 -5.07 -45.82
C ASP A 182 -5.65 -5.98 -45.17
N VAL A 183 -4.46 -5.41 -44.97
CA VAL A 183 -3.35 -6.04 -44.26
C VAL A 183 -3.17 -5.30 -42.94
N LEU A 184 -3.31 -6.02 -41.83
CA LEU A 184 -3.21 -5.48 -40.48
C LEU A 184 -1.78 -5.63 -39.94
N LEU A 185 -1.23 -4.54 -39.43
CA LEU A 185 -0.04 -4.54 -38.58
C LEU A 185 -0.44 -4.22 -37.14
N SER A 186 0.05 -4.99 -36.16
CA SER A 186 0.02 -4.59 -34.75
C SER A 186 1.40 -4.15 -34.30
N MET A 187 1.48 -3.00 -33.64
CA MET A 187 2.70 -2.53 -32.97
C MET A 187 2.92 -3.22 -31.62
N ILE A 188 1.96 -4.02 -31.15
CA ILE A 188 2.02 -4.76 -29.90
C ILE A 188 2.57 -6.16 -30.20
N ALA A 189 3.59 -6.57 -29.44
CA ALA A 189 4.19 -7.90 -29.58
C ALA A 189 3.16 -9.03 -29.45
N LEU A 190 3.38 -10.11 -30.19
CA LEU A 190 2.50 -11.29 -30.21
C LEU A 190 2.48 -12.09 -28.89
N ASP A 191 3.24 -11.69 -27.87
CA ASP A 191 3.11 -12.20 -26.50
C ASP A 191 1.77 -11.80 -25.87
N PHE A 192 1.31 -10.58 -26.17
CA PHE A 192 0.13 -10.02 -25.55
C PHE A 192 -1.15 -10.42 -26.28
N TYR A 193 -2.19 -10.70 -25.50
CA TYR A 193 -3.47 -11.15 -26.03
C TYR A 193 -4.13 -10.15 -26.99
N ALA A 194 -3.92 -8.85 -26.81
CA ALA A 194 -4.49 -7.82 -27.68
C ALA A 194 -4.03 -7.98 -29.14
N SER A 195 -2.74 -8.25 -29.39
CA SER A 195 -2.20 -8.47 -30.74
C SER A 195 -2.76 -9.77 -31.35
N LYS A 196 -2.74 -10.86 -30.57
CA LYS A 196 -3.32 -12.15 -30.97
C LYS A 196 -4.77 -12.00 -31.42
N LEU A 197 -5.59 -11.31 -30.63
CA LEU A 197 -7.00 -11.09 -30.96
C LEU A 197 -7.16 -10.35 -32.29
N ARG A 198 -6.42 -9.27 -32.52
CA ARG A 198 -6.52 -8.49 -33.77
C ARG A 198 -6.12 -9.30 -35.00
N TYR A 199 -5.04 -10.09 -34.92
CA TYR A 199 -4.63 -10.95 -36.02
C TYR A 199 -5.65 -12.06 -36.29
N LEU A 200 -6.22 -12.65 -35.25
CA LEU A 200 -7.28 -13.66 -35.39
C LEU A 200 -8.55 -13.07 -36.01
N GLU A 201 -8.95 -11.85 -35.65
CA GLU A 201 -10.09 -11.16 -36.27
C GLU A 201 -9.83 -10.84 -37.76
N ALA A 202 -8.60 -10.47 -38.12
CA ALA A 202 -8.21 -10.31 -39.52
C ALA A 202 -8.36 -11.63 -40.28
N PHE A 203 -7.93 -12.76 -39.71
CA PHE A 203 -8.12 -14.09 -40.31
C PHE A 203 -9.60 -14.48 -40.45
N ALA A 204 -10.45 -14.23 -39.44
CA ALA A 204 -11.89 -14.49 -39.55
C ALA A 204 -12.54 -13.72 -40.70
N ARG A 205 -12.10 -12.48 -40.92
CA ARG A 205 -12.57 -11.65 -42.03
C ARG A 205 -12.03 -12.11 -43.40
N GLY A 206 -10.95 -12.89 -43.43
CA GLY A 206 -10.25 -13.27 -44.66
C GLY A 206 -9.23 -12.22 -45.11
N GLY A 207 -8.88 -11.29 -44.22
CA GLY A 207 -7.79 -10.33 -44.41
C GLY A 207 -6.42 -10.96 -44.15
N ALA A 208 -5.38 -10.14 -44.30
CA ALA A 208 -4.00 -10.56 -44.09
C ALA A 208 -3.38 -9.82 -42.90
N ILE A 209 -2.28 -10.35 -42.38
CA ILE A 209 -1.51 -9.73 -41.30
C ILE A 209 -0.06 -9.50 -41.73
N LEU A 210 0.58 -8.49 -41.17
CA LEU A 210 2.01 -8.25 -41.29
C LEU A 210 2.68 -8.56 -39.96
N LEU A 211 3.52 -9.60 -39.94
CA LEU A 211 4.38 -9.93 -38.82
C LEU A 211 5.73 -9.23 -38.97
N SER A 212 6.35 -8.92 -37.85
CA SER A 212 7.72 -8.40 -37.80
C SER A 212 8.37 -8.75 -36.48
N ASP A 213 9.66 -9.07 -36.46
CA ASP A 213 10.39 -9.11 -35.20
C ASP A 213 10.51 -7.68 -34.67
N ALA A 214 9.91 -7.39 -33.51
CA ALA A 214 9.66 -6.04 -33.00
C ALA A 214 10.89 -5.11 -32.96
N ALA A 215 12.11 -5.65 -32.87
CA ALA A 215 13.35 -4.89 -32.90
C ALA A 215 13.69 -4.28 -34.27
N ARG A 216 12.96 -4.62 -35.34
CA ARG A 216 13.26 -4.23 -36.74
C ARG A 216 12.13 -3.47 -37.44
N LEU A 217 11.01 -3.22 -36.78
CA LEU A 217 9.84 -2.64 -37.42
C LEU A 217 9.99 -1.12 -37.63
N ASP A 218 9.99 -0.69 -38.89
CA ASP A 218 9.76 0.71 -39.31
C ASP A 218 8.35 0.82 -39.91
N PRO A 219 7.32 1.21 -39.12
CA PRO A 219 5.95 1.29 -39.61
C PRO A 219 5.76 2.32 -40.74
N VAL A 220 6.55 3.40 -40.75
CA VAL A 220 6.42 4.45 -41.77
C VAL A 220 7.00 3.96 -43.09
N GLY A 221 8.19 3.37 -43.08
CA GLY A 221 8.78 2.74 -44.25
C GLY A 221 7.93 1.60 -44.78
N ALA A 222 7.40 0.74 -43.91
CA ALA A 222 6.52 -0.36 -44.30
C ALA A 222 5.20 0.13 -44.91
N ALA A 223 4.59 1.20 -44.37
CA ALA A 223 3.40 1.81 -44.96
C ALA A 223 3.70 2.49 -46.30
N ALA A 224 4.83 3.20 -46.43
CA ALA A 224 5.26 3.81 -47.68
C ALA A 224 5.52 2.77 -48.79
N ALA A 225 5.98 1.58 -48.40
CA ALA A 225 6.11 0.43 -49.29
C ALA A 225 4.78 -0.32 -49.52
N GLY A 226 3.66 0.17 -48.98
CA GLY A 226 2.33 -0.42 -49.16
C GLY A 226 2.15 -1.79 -48.48
N ARG A 227 2.93 -2.08 -47.44
CA ARG A 227 2.96 -3.42 -46.81
C ARG A 227 1.80 -3.67 -45.85
N PHE A 228 1.12 -2.62 -45.39
CA PHE A 228 -0.08 -2.73 -44.58
C PHE A 228 -1.04 -1.54 -44.83
N THR A 229 -2.33 -1.75 -44.56
CA THR A 229 -3.40 -0.75 -44.74
C THR A 229 -4.14 -0.43 -43.45
N ALA A 230 -4.00 -1.26 -42.41
CA ALA A 230 -4.53 -1.01 -41.07
C ALA A 230 -3.44 -1.16 -40.00
N LEU A 231 -3.46 -0.26 -39.00
CA LEU A 231 -2.49 -0.26 -37.90
C LEU A 231 -3.20 -0.31 -36.55
N TYR A 232 -2.73 -1.16 -35.65
CA TYR A 232 -3.17 -1.19 -34.25
C TYR A 232 -2.02 -0.95 -33.28
N GLY A 233 -2.22 -0.02 -32.35
CA GLY A 233 -1.25 0.28 -31.29
C GLY A 233 -1.91 0.70 -29.98
N THR A 234 -1.11 0.76 -28.91
CA THR A 234 -1.51 1.44 -27.67
C THR A 234 -1.11 2.90 -27.71
N VAL A 235 -1.60 3.71 -26.77
CA VAL A 235 -1.18 5.13 -26.61
C VAL A 235 0.34 5.27 -26.63
N PHE A 236 1.06 4.42 -25.89
CA PHE A 236 2.53 4.43 -25.85
C PHE A 236 3.18 4.22 -27.23
N HIS A 237 2.74 3.20 -27.98
CA HIS A 237 3.29 2.93 -29.31
C HIS A 237 3.05 4.10 -30.27
N ILE A 238 1.89 4.74 -30.19
CA ILE A 238 1.54 5.87 -31.05
C ILE A 238 2.34 7.12 -30.69
N GLU A 239 2.54 7.39 -29.39
CA GLU A 239 3.39 8.50 -28.93
C GLU A 239 4.84 8.30 -29.36
N GLN A 240 5.39 7.08 -29.24
CA GLN A 240 6.73 6.76 -29.73
C GLN A 240 6.86 7.00 -31.24
N LEU A 241 5.86 6.57 -32.02
CA LEU A 241 5.83 6.79 -33.46
C LEU A 241 5.79 8.29 -33.80
N LEU A 242 4.91 9.05 -33.14
CA LEU A 242 4.80 10.51 -33.31
C LEU A 242 6.09 11.25 -32.91
N GLY A 243 6.80 10.77 -31.88
CA GLY A 243 8.07 11.32 -31.42
C GLY A 243 9.22 11.07 -32.38
N SER A 244 9.16 9.99 -33.18
CA SER A 244 10.15 9.71 -34.22
C SER A 244 9.98 10.57 -35.49
N LEU A 245 8.82 11.20 -35.66
CA LEU A 245 8.48 12.02 -36.82
C LEU A 245 8.89 13.50 -36.66
N PRO A 246 9.29 14.21 -37.74
CA PRO A 246 9.54 15.65 -37.69
C PRO A 246 8.32 16.49 -37.26
N GLU A 247 8.52 17.59 -36.52
CA GLU A 247 7.43 18.42 -35.94
C GLU A 247 6.46 19.01 -36.97
N GLN A 248 6.95 19.41 -38.16
CA GLN A 248 6.15 20.05 -39.22
C GLN A 248 5.93 19.11 -40.41
N SER A 249 5.44 17.90 -40.16
CA SER A 249 5.18 16.89 -41.19
C SER A 249 3.69 16.85 -41.54
N ALA A 250 3.38 16.64 -42.82
CA ALA A 250 2.07 16.13 -43.24
C ALA A 250 1.85 14.74 -42.62
N PRO A 251 0.60 14.23 -42.54
CA PRO A 251 0.35 12.91 -41.98
C PRO A 251 1.26 11.85 -42.59
N ALA A 252 2.07 11.18 -41.76
CA ALA A 252 3.07 10.21 -42.21
C ALA A 252 2.44 8.93 -42.79
N LEU A 253 1.20 8.63 -42.40
CA LEU A 253 0.42 7.46 -42.77
C LEU A 253 -0.95 7.87 -43.35
N PRO A 254 -0.98 8.72 -44.39
CA PRO A 254 -2.23 9.34 -44.87
C PRO A 254 -3.13 8.34 -45.61
N SER A 255 -2.55 7.24 -46.10
CA SER A 255 -3.21 6.20 -46.88
C SER A 255 -3.72 5.02 -46.06
N LEU A 256 -3.55 5.03 -44.73
CA LEU A 256 -4.12 3.97 -43.89
C LEU A 256 -5.64 4.04 -43.90
N GLU A 257 -6.27 2.89 -44.10
CA GLU A 257 -7.72 2.72 -44.03
C GLU A 257 -8.21 2.80 -42.58
N ALA A 258 -7.38 2.38 -41.62
CA ALA A 258 -7.67 2.51 -40.21
C ALA A 258 -6.42 2.58 -39.34
N LEU A 259 -6.40 3.57 -38.44
CA LEU A 259 -5.52 3.60 -37.29
C LEU A 259 -6.34 3.35 -36.01
N MET A 260 -6.10 2.24 -35.35
CA MET A 260 -6.80 1.85 -34.13
C MET A 260 -5.90 2.05 -32.91
N VAL A 261 -6.42 2.74 -31.89
CA VAL A 261 -5.70 3.03 -30.65
C VAL A 261 -6.54 2.62 -29.45
N GLY A 262 -5.94 1.92 -28.48
CA GLY A 262 -6.66 1.52 -27.26
C GLY A 262 -5.74 1.12 -26.11
N GLY A 263 -6.34 0.55 -25.06
CA GLY A 263 -5.62 0.05 -23.88
C GLY A 263 -5.29 1.10 -22.81
N SER A 264 -5.55 2.38 -23.07
CA SER A 264 -5.49 3.52 -22.13
C SER A 264 -6.35 4.66 -22.65
N ALA A 265 -6.63 5.67 -21.81
CA ALA A 265 -7.37 6.86 -22.24
C ALA A 265 -6.60 7.61 -23.35
N VAL A 266 -7.29 7.94 -24.44
CA VAL A 266 -6.72 8.71 -25.57
C VAL A 266 -7.16 10.15 -25.44
N SER A 267 -6.23 11.05 -25.10
CA SER A 267 -6.50 12.47 -24.86
C SER A 267 -6.89 13.22 -26.13
N ALA A 268 -7.59 14.35 -25.97
CA ALA A 268 -7.96 15.21 -27.10
C ALA A 268 -6.72 15.66 -27.89
N SER A 269 -5.66 16.11 -27.20
CA SER A 269 -4.40 16.52 -27.82
C SER A 269 -3.72 15.40 -28.60
N LEU A 270 -3.73 14.16 -28.09
CA LEU A 270 -3.17 13.03 -28.83
C LEU A 270 -4.02 12.72 -30.07
N ARG A 271 -5.35 12.77 -29.99
CA ARG A 271 -6.22 12.58 -31.16
C ARG A 271 -5.90 13.61 -32.25
N GLU A 272 -5.77 14.87 -31.90
CA GLU A 272 -5.41 15.95 -32.83
C GLU A 272 -4.02 15.73 -33.45
N ARG A 273 -3.01 15.42 -32.63
CA ARG A 273 -1.66 15.11 -33.14
C ARG A 273 -1.66 13.91 -34.09
N ILE A 274 -2.44 12.87 -33.79
CA ILE A 274 -2.62 11.73 -34.68
C ILE A 274 -3.23 12.18 -36.01
N ARG A 275 -4.35 12.93 -35.97
CA ARG A 275 -5.03 13.45 -37.17
C ARG A 275 -4.08 14.21 -38.08
N ASP A 276 -3.31 15.13 -37.47
CA ASP A 276 -2.54 16.14 -38.19
C ASP A 276 -1.18 15.60 -38.66
N ARG A 277 -0.56 14.69 -37.90
CA ARG A 277 0.82 14.22 -38.15
C ARG A 277 0.95 12.75 -38.51
N LEU A 278 -0.06 11.93 -38.24
CA LEU A 278 0.02 10.48 -38.47
C LEU A 278 -1.03 9.99 -39.44
N CYS A 279 -2.29 9.95 -39.05
CA CYS A 279 -3.39 9.40 -39.85
C CYS A 279 -4.71 10.12 -39.53
N PRO A 280 -5.46 10.61 -40.53
CA PRO A 280 -6.76 11.23 -40.30
C PRO A 280 -7.86 10.21 -39.91
N ARG A 281 -7.66 8.91 -40.18
CA ARG A 281 -8.64 7.83 -40.00
C ARG A 281 -8.44 7.11 -38.66
N LEU A 282 -8.59 7.87 -37.57
CA LEU A 282 -8.42 7.41 -36.20
C LEU A 282 -9.70 6.75 -35.64
N TYR A 283 -9.53 5.59 -35.02
CA TYR A 283 -10.55 4.87 -34.27
C TYR A 283 -10.02 4.56 -32.87
N VAL A 284 -10.75 4.98 -31.83
CA VAL A 284 -10.41 4.64 -30.44
C VAL A 284 -11.19 3.41 -30.02
N LEU A 285 -10.49 2.44 -29.44
CA LEU A 285 -11.03 1.15 -28.98
C LEU A 285 -11.02 1.09 -27.45
N TYR A 286 -12.13 0.66 -26.87
CA TYR A 286 -12.27 0.37 -25.45
C TYR A 286 -12.68 -1.08 -25.23
N GLY A 287 -12.14 -1.71 -24.19
CA GLY A 287 -12.47 -3.07 -23.78
C GLY A 287 -11.49 -3.63 -22.77
N ALA A 288 -11.79 -4.83 -22.28
CA ALA A 288 -11.00 -5.56 -21.31
C ALA A 288 -10.65 -6.95 -21.85
N ASN A 289 -9.58 -7.59 -21.37
CA ASN A 289 -9.21 -8.93 -21.84
C ASN A 289 -10.30 -9.98 -21.49
N GLU A 290 -11.05 -9.71 -20.42
CA GLU A 290 -12.19 -10.47 -19.92
C GLU A 290 -13.35 -10.52 -20.90
N CYS A 291 -13.62 -9.46 -21.67
CA CYS A 291 -14.78 -9.34 -22.55
C CYS A 291 -14.44 -8.92 -24.00
N SER A 292 -13.15 -8.87 -24.34
CA SER A 292 -12.61 -8.34 -25.61
C SER A 292 -12.94 -6.85 -25.87
N THR A 293 -12.71 -6.37 -27.09
CA THR A 293 -13.06 -4.99 -27.47
C THR A 293 -14.57 -4.80 -27.42
N SER A 294 -15.01 -3.87 -26.58
CA SER A 294 -16.42 -3.64 -26.27
C SER A 294 -16.99 -2.42 -27.00
N CYS A 295 -16.22 -1.32 -27.09
CA CYS A 295 -16.66 -0.07 -27.75
C CYS A 295 -15.63 0.48 -28.74
N ARG A 296 -16.09 1.22 -29.75
CA ARG A 296 -15.27 1.96 -30.71
C ARG A 296 -15.95 3.23 -31.18
N THR A 297 -15.17 4.29 -31.34
CA THR A 297 -15.62 5.56 -31.94
C THR A 297 -15.91 5.44 -33.44
N ARG A 298 -16.91 6.17 -33.94
CA ARG A 298 -16.99 6.46 -35.38
C ARG A 298 -15.98 7.53 -35.78
N LEU A 299 -15.71 7.67 -37.06
CA LEU A 299 -14.68 8.60 -37.55
C LEU A 299 -15.08 10.06 -37.31
N GLU A 300 -16.36 10.35 -37.47
CA GLU A 300 -16.99 11.66 -37.27
C GLU A 300 -17.04 12.07 -35.79
N GLU A 301 -17.23 11.11 -34.88
CA GLU A 301 -17.46 11.35 -33.44
C GLU A 301 -16.15 11.37 -32.62
N VAL A 302 -15.05 10.84 -33.17
CA VAL A 302 -13.81 10.59 -32.41
C VAL A 302 -13.19 11.86 -31.80
N TYR A 303 -13.54 13.05 -32.30
CA TYR A 303 -13.05 14.35 -31.81
C TYR A 303 -14.09 15.17 -31.04
N GLU A 304 -15.34 14.70 -30.89
CA GLU A 304 -16.45 15.54 -30.41
C GLU A 304 -16.37 15.85 -28.91
N MET A 305 -15.95 14.89 -28.09
CA MET A 305 -15.93 15.07 -26.64
C MET A 305 -14.80 14.30 -25.92
N PRO A 306 -14.27 14.85 -24.81
CA PRO A 306 -13.28 14.17 -24.00
C PRO A 306 -13.81 12.84 -23.42
N GLY A 307 -12.93 11.85 -23.28
CA GLY A 307 -13.30 10.52 -22.76
C GLY A 307 -14.13 9.66 -23.72
N ASN A 308 -14.44 10.13 -24.93
CA ASN A 308 -15.21 9.37 -25.92
C ASN A 308 -14.49 8.07 -26.32
N VAL A 309 -15.09 6.92 -26.01
CA VAL A 309 -14.65 5.60 -26.45
C VAL A 309 -15.65 4.92 -27.41
N GLY A 310 -16.71 5.63 -27.75
CA GLY A 310 -17.64 5.27 -28.80
C GLY A 310 -18.74 4.32 -28.38
N HIS A 311 -19.26 3.59 -29.37
CA HIS A 311 -20.46 2.77 -29.25
C HIS A 311 -20.12 1.31 -29.04
N ALA A 312 -20.97 0.61 -28.29
CA ALA A 312 -20.85 -0.83 -28.11
C ALA A 312 -20.96 -1.59 -29.44
N HIS A 313 -20.21 -2.68 -29.56
CA HIS A 313 -20.30 -3.60 -30.71
C HIS A 313 -21.68 -4.29 -30.78
N PRO A 314 -22.24 -4.56 -31.98
CA PRO A 314 -23.45 -5.39 -32.13
C PRO A 314 -23.40 -6.73 -31.36
N GLY A 315 -24.36 -6.98 -30.47
CA GLY A 315 -24.35 -8.19 -29.62
C GLY A 315 -23.61 -8.03 -28.29
N PHE A 316 -23.10 -6.83 -27.99
CA PHE A 316 -22.78 -6.41 -26.64
C PHE A 316 -23.94 -5.62 -26.08
N GLU A 317 -24.38 -5.98 -24.88
CA GLU A 317 -25.21 -5.11 -24.07
C GLU A 317 -24.30 -4.30 -23.17
N LEU A 318 -24.44 -2.98 -23.22
CA LEU A 318 -23.71 -2.02 -22.41
C LEU A 318 -24.70 -1.28 -21.52
N GLN A 319 -24.40 -1.21 -20.24
CA GLN A 319 -25.12 -0.38 -19.29
C GLN A 319 -24.16 0.39 -18.39
N VAL A 320 -24.59 1.59 -18.00
CA VAL A 320 -24.03 2.32 -16.87
C VAL A 320 -25.02 2.17 -15.73
N VAL A 321 -24.55 1.74 -14.57
CA VAL A 321 -25.40 1.42 -13.41
C VAL A 321 -24.95 2.14 -12.15
N ASP A 322 -25.87 2.32 -11.22
CA ASP A 322 -25.53 2.73 -9.86
C ASP A 322 -24.83 1.60 -9.08
N GLU A 323 -24.44 1.87 -7.83
CA GLU A 323 -23.82 0.89 -6.94
C GLU A 323 -24.74 -0.31 -6.64
N GLY A 324 -26.06 -0.13 -6.73
CA GLY A 324 -27.07 -1.17 -6.58
C GLY A 324 -27.26 -2.05 -7.82
N GLY A 325 -26.64 -1.71 -8.95
CA GLY A 325 -26.76 -2.43 -10.21
C GLY A 325 -27.98 -2.05 -11.06
N SER A 326 -28.66 -0.96 -10.74
CA SER A 326 -29.78 -0.41 -11.53
C SER A 326 -29.26 0.44 -12.69
N PRO A 327 -29.78 0.29 -13.92
CA PRO A 327 -29.41 1.13 -15.05
C PRO A 327 -29.68 2.62 -14.79
N LEU A 328 -28.68 3.46 -15.03
CA LEU A 328 -28.78 4.91 -14.96
C LEU A 328 -29.24 5.50 -16.31
N PRO A 329 -29.97 6.64 -16.29
CA PRO A 329 -30.31 7.36 -17.52
C PRO A 329 -29.06 7.96 -18.18
N ALA A 330 -29.22 8.36 -19.44
CA ALA A 330 -28.16 9.04 -20.17
C ALA A 330 -27.73 10.35 -19.44
N GLY A 331 -26.43 10.62 -19.48
CA GLY A 331 -25.77 11.75 -18.83
C GLY A 331 -25.25 11.44 -17.42
N GLU A 332 -25.80 10.45 -16.73
CA GLU A 332 -25.41 10.11 -15.36
C GLU A 332 -24.19 9.17 -15.31
N ALA A 333 -23.29 9.44 -14.37
CA ALA A 333 -22.06 8.67 -14.18
C ALA A 333 -22.30 7.49 -13.24
N GLY A 334 -21.79 6.32 -13.60
CA GLY A 334 -21.87 5.11 -12.78
C GLY A 334 -20.94 4.01 -13.26
N HIS A 335 -21.12 2.81 -12.74
CA HIS A 335 -20.33 1.64 -13.12
C HIS A 335 -20.70 1.14 -14.51
N VAL A 336 -19.69 0.99 -15.36
CA VAL A 336 -19.85 0.34 -16.65
C VAL A 336 -20.00 -1.16 -16.44
N ARG A 337 -20.96 -1.80 -17.12
CA ARG A 337 -21.07 -3.26 -17.21
C ARG A 337 -21.41 -3.72 -18.62
N PHE A 338 -20.91 -4.90 -18.98
CA PHE A 338 -21.11 -5.52 -20.29
C PHE A 338 -21.72 -6.91 -20.17
N ARG A 339 -22.57 -7.28 -21.12
CA ARG A 339 -23.01 -8.67 -21.30
C ARG A 339 -22.80 -9.05 -22.76
N SER A 340 -22.04 -10.11 -22.99
CA SER A 340 -21.67 -10.58 -24.32
C SER A 340 -21.22 -12.04 -24.30
N ALA A 341 -21.39 -12.74 -25.41
CA ALA A 341 -20.86 -14.09 -25.61
C ALA A 341 -19.31 -14.12 -25.71
N THR A 342 -18.67 -12.96 -25.79
CA THR A 342 -17.21 -12.80 -25.80
C THR A 342 -16.58 -12.86 -24.41
N ALA A 343 -17.38 -12.75 -23.35
CA ALA A 343 -16.90 -12.78 -21.97
C ALA A 343 -16.31 -14.16 -21.62
N ILE A 344 -15.22 -14.17 -20.84
CA ILE A 344 -14.78 -15.38 -20.15
C ILE A 344 -15.79 -15.76 -19.05
N ASP A 345 -15.78 -17.02 -18.65
CA ASP A 345 -16.69 -17.50 -17.60
C ASP A 345 -16.17 -17.19 -16.19
N GLY A 346 -14.86 -16.93 -16.05
CA GLY A 346 -14.22 -16.60 -14.79
C GLY A 346 -12.70 -16.66 -14.87
N TYR A 347 -12.04 -16.24 -13.80
CA TYR A 347 -10.59 -16.30 -13.68
C TYR A 347 -10.13 -17.70 -13.25
N LEU A 348 -9.03 -18.17 -13.83
CA LEU A 348 -8.44 -19.47 -13.49
C LEU A 348 -7.96 -19.46 -12.02
N ASN A 349 -8.43 -20.42 -11.24
CA ASN A 349 -8.09 -20.62 -9.82
C ASN A 349 -8.38 -19.41 -8.90
N ASP A 350 -9.32 -18.53 -9.27
CA ASP A 350 -9.68 -17.33 -8.47
C ASP A 350 -11.21 -17.10 -8.42
N PRO A 351 -11.93 -17.86 -7.58
CA PRO A 351 -13.39 -17.75 -7.48
C PRO A 351 -13.86 -16.42 -6.86
N GLU A 352 -13.06 -15.82 -5.98
CA GLU A 352 -13.39 -14.54 -5.33
C GLU A 352 -13.41 -13.42 -6.36
N ALA A 353 -12.31 -13.23 -7.12
CA ALA A 353 -12.25 -12.23 -8.17
C ALA A 353 -13.29 -12.51 -9.28
N THR A 354 -13.59 -13.79 -9.54
CA THR A 354 -14.62 -14.18 -10.50
C THR A 354 -15.99 -13.69 -10.06
N SER A 355 -16.39 -13.97 -8.82
CA SER A 355 -17.70 -13.54 -8.29
C SER A 355 -17.86 -12.02 -8.20
N ALA A 356 -16.76 -11.29 -8.00
CA ALA A 356 -16.76 -9.84 -8.00
C ALA A 356 -16.93 -9.25 -9.41
N ALA A 357 -16.24 -9.82 -10.39
CA ALA A 357 -16.22 -9.30 -11.76
C ALA A 357 -17.39 -9.80 -12.63
N PHE A 358 -17.95 -11.00 -12.35
CA PHE A 358 -18.99 -11.62 -13.16
C PHE A 358 -20.22 -11.93 -12.30
N ARG A 359 -21.34 -11.24 -12.57
CA ARG A 359 -22.58 -11.28 -11.77
C ARG A 359 -23.80 -11.28 -12.68
N ASP A 360 -24.68 -12.27 -12.53
CA ASP A 360 -25.94 -12.38 -13.29
C ASP A 360 -25.77 -12.26 -14.83
N GLY A 361 -24.67 -12.81 -15.35
CA GLY A 361 -24.31 -12.74 -16.77
C GLY A 361 -23.68 -11.41 -17.22
N TRP A 362 -23.48 -10.46 -16.30
CA TRP A 362 -22.78 -9.20 -16.54
C TRP A 362 -21.33 -9.27 -16.09
N PHE A 363 -20.44 -8.76 -16.93
CA PHE A 363 -19.06 -8.45 -16.62
C PHE A 363 -18.93 -6.99 -16.17
N TYR A 364 -18.31 -6.80 -15.01
CA TYR A 364 -17.99 -5.52 -14.41
C TYR A 364 -16.49 -5.25 -14.55
N PRO A 365 -16.06 -4.42 -15.51
CA PRO A 365 -14.65 -4.07 -15.66
C PRO A 365 -14.08 -3.34 -14.43
N GLY A 366 -14.92 -2.68 -13.62
CA GLY A 366 -14.46 -1.76 -12.57
C GLY A 366 -14.14 -0.36 -13.08
N ASP A 367 -14.67 -0.01 -14.25
CA ASP A 367 -14.55 1.31 -14.86
C ASP A 367 -15.83 2.13 -14.61
N LEU A 368 -15.66 3.45 -14.51
CA LEU A 368 -16.72 4.43 -14.41
C LEU A 368 -16.94 5.08 -15.76
N GLY A 369 -18.20 5.34 -16.08
CA GLY A 369 -18.57 5.98 -17.33
C GLY A 369 -19.98 6.56 -17.28
N ARG A 370 -20.37 7.26 -18.35
CA ARG A 370 -21.74 7.68 -18.60
C ARG A 370 -22.09 7.43 -20.06
N LEU A 371 -23.36 7.18 -20.32
CA LEU A 371 -23.88 7.08 -21.69
C LEU A 371 -24.45 8.42 -22.12
N THR A 372 -24.27 8.79 -23.38
CA THR A 372 -25.05 9.86 -24.00
C THR A 372 -26.44 9.35 -24.40
N ASP A 373 -27.34 10.25 -24.79
CA ASP A 373 -28.68 9.90 -25.27
C ASP A 373 -28.65 8.97 -26.50
N ASP A 374 -27.61 9.07 -27.32
CA ASP A 374 -27.38 8.22 -28.50
C ASP A 374 -26.60 6.92 -28.21
N GLY A 375 -26.27 6.65 -26.94
CA GLY A 375 -25.64 5.40 -26.50
C GLY A 375 -24.11 5.35 -26.60
N LEU A 376 -23.47 6.50 -26.82
CA LEU A 376 -22.02 6.67 -26.82
C LEU A 376 -21.48 6.58 -25.38
N LEU A 377 -20.43 5.80 -25.16
CA LEU A 377 -19.79 5.66 -23.85
C LEU A 377 -18.71 6.72 -23.66
N ILE A 378 -18.83 7.48 -22.58
CA ILE A 378 -17.80 8.37 -22.06
C ILE A 378 -17.12 7.68 -20.88
N HIS A 379 -15.84 7.36 -21.04
CA HIS A 379 -15.05 6.73 -20.01
C HIS A 379 -14.49 7.78 -19.03
N LEU A 380 -14.80 7.62 -17.75
CA LEU A 380 -14.45 8.56 -16.68
C LEU A 380 -13.27 8.08 -15.80
N GLY A 381 -12.85 6.82 -15.92
CA GLY A 381 -11.70 6.29 -15.18
C GLY A 381 -12.01 4.98 -14.47
N ARG A 382 -11.11 4.57 -13.58
CA ARG A 382 -11.26 3.40 -12.70
C ARG A 382 -12.06 3.77 -11.47
N ALA A 383 -12.96 2.88 -11.03
CA ALA A 383 -13.64 3.05 -9.74
C ALA A 383 -12.65 3.03 -8.56
N ASP A 384 -11.62 2.18 -8.63
CA ASP A 384 -10.58 2.09 -7.58
C ASP A 384 -9.70 3.35 -7.47
N ASP A 385 -9.66 4.17 -8.53
CA ASP A 385 -8.90 5.43 -8.56
C ASP A 385 -9.80 6.66 -8.35
N LEU A 386 -11.11 6.47 -8.13
CA LEU A 386 -12.04 7.57 -7.88
C LEU A 386 -11.60 8.31 -6.62
N MET A 387 -11.34 9.61 -6.75
CA MET A 387 -10.93 10.43 -5.63
C MET A 387 -12.17 11.10 -5.05
N ILE A 388 -12.50 10.82 -3.80
CA ILE A 388 -13.63 11.45 -3.12
C ILE A 388 -13.08 12.43 -2.12
N MET A 389 -13.24 13.72 -2.40
CA MET A 389 -12.74 14.79 -1.53
C MET A 389 -13.85 15.79 -1.28
N ASN A 390 -14.12 16.07 -0.01
CA ASN A 390 -15.26 16.90 0.44
C ASN A 390 -16.62 16.41 -0.09
N GLY A 391 -16.79 15.11 -0.30
CA GLY A 391 -18.05 14.52 -0.80
C GLY A 391 -18.33 14.78 -2.28
N ILE A 392 -17.31 15.20 -3.04
CA ILE A 392 -17.35 15.36 -4.49
C ILE A 392 -16.50 14.25 -5.13
N ASN A 393 -17.10 13.56 -6.10
CA ASN A 393 -16.43 12.56 -6.92
C ASN A 393 -15.53 13.26 -7.94
N ILE A 394 -14.23 13.09 -7.79
CA ILE A 394 -13.21 13.64 -8.66
C ILE A 394 -12.63 12.51 -9.49
N TYR A 395 -12.87 12.59 -10.80
CA TYR A 395 -12.48 11.54 -11.73
C TYR A 395 -11.05 11.79 -12.23
N PRO A 396 -10.11 10.84 -12.07
CA PRO A 396 -8.73 11.01 -12.55
C PRO A 396 -8.65 11.39 -14.02
N ALA A 397 -9.51 10.82 -14.88
CA ALA A 397 -9.50 11.09 -16.30
C ALA A 397 -9.85 12.54 -16.63
N GLU A 398 -10.69 13.19 -15.82
CA GLU A 398 -11.08 14.59 -16.01
C GLU A 398 -9.91 15.54 -15.73
N ILE A 399 -9.15 15.26 -14.66
CA ILE A 399 -7.90 15.96 -14.34
C ILE A 399 -6.85 15.72 -15.44
N GLU A 400 -6.61 14.46 -15.80
CA GLU A 400 -5.60 14.07 -16.80
C GLU A 400 -5.89 14.76 -18.15
N GLN A 401 -7.15 14.72 -18.61
CA GLN A 401 -7.55 15.35 -19.87
C GLN A 401 -7.44 16.87 -19.83
N THR A 402 -7.76 17.48 -18.69
CA THR A 402 -7.61 18.92 -18.52
C THR A 402 -6.14 19.31 -18.55
N LEU A 403 -5.28 18.65 -17.78
CA LEU A 403 -3.83 18.89 -17.80
C LEU A 403 -3.23 18.70 -19.19
N LEU A 404 -3.62 17.65 -19.91
CA LEU A 404 -3.18 17.39 -21.29
C LEU A 404 -3.67 18.44 -22.30
N GLY A 405 -4.67 19.25 -21.95
CA GLY A 405 -5.11 20.42 -22.72
C GLY A 405 -4.22 21.64 -22.52
N HIS A 406 -3.31 21.65 -21.54
CA HIS A 406 -2.39 22.76 -21.32
C HIS A 406 -1.28 22.79 -22.39
N PRO A 407 -0.95 23.95 -23.00
CA PRO A 407 0.03 24.03 -24.09
C PRO A 407 1.40 23.46 -23.76
N ALA A 408 1.84 23.57 -22.50
CA ALA A 408 3.14 23.09 -22.03
C ALA A 408 3.17 21.61 -21.59
N VAL A 409 2.03 20.94 -21.40
CA VAL A 409 1.99 19.57 -20.87
C VAL A 409 2.02 18.55 -22.01
N GLU A 410 2.91 17.58 -21.90
CA GLU A 410 3.10 16.46 -22.85
C GLU A 410 2.37 15.20 -22.39
N ASP A 411 2.49 14.83 -21.12
CA ASP A 411 1.87 13.64 -20.53
C ASP A 411 1.33 13.97 -19.12
N ALA A 412 0.30 13.26 -18.67
CA ALA A 412 -0.27 13.45 -17.34
C ALA A 412 -0.85 12.15 -16.76
N ALA A 413 -0.75 11.98 -15.44
CA ALA A 413 -1.37 10.89 -14.70
C ALA A 413 -1.87 11.38 -13.34
N ALA A 414 -3.19 11.32 -13.11
CA ALA A 414 -3.82 11.73 -11.85
C ALA A 414 -4.11 10.52 -10.96
N MET A 415 -3.91 10.65 -9.65
CA MET A 415 -4.08 9.55 -8.70
C MET A 415 -4.41 10.05 -7.29
N PRO A 416 -5.03 9.21 -6.45
CA PRO A 416 -5.14 9.47 -5.03
C PRO A 416 -3.76 9.31 -4.36
N LEU A 417 -3.39 10.29 -3.54
CA LEU A 417 -2.34 10.19 -2.53
C LEU A 417 -3.01 9.99 -1.17
N ARG A 418 -2.78 8.84 -0.51
CA ARG A 418 -3.35 8.55 0.79
C ARG A 418 -2.73 9.44 1.86
N HIS A 419 -3.53 10.30 2.48
CA HIS A 419 -3.11 11.16 3.58
C HIS A 419 -3.69 10.65 4.91
N PRO A 420 -2.89 10.52 5.98
CA PRO A 420 -3.36 10.00 7.27
C PRO A 420 -4.39 10.90 8.00
N VAL A 421 -4.64 12.12 7.49
CA VAL A 421 -5.61 13.08 8.04
C VAL A 421 -6.78 13.38 7.08
N TYR A 422 -6.58 13.33 5.76
CA TYR A 422 -7.56 13.85 4.77
C TYR A 422 -8.15 12.78 3.84
N GLN A 423 -7.90 11.49 4.09
CA GLN A 423 -8.20 10.40 3.15
C GLN A 423 -7.44 10.60 1.81
N ASP A 424 -8.08 10.37 0.66
CA ASP A 424 -7.46 10.47 -0.66
C ASP A 424 -7.32 11.93 -1.11
N VAL A 425 -6.08 12.37 -1.33
CA VAL A 425 -5.76 13.71 -1.84
C VAL A 425 -5.50 13.61 -3.36
N PRO A 426 -6.27 14.32 -4.21
CA PRO A 426 -6.06 14.31 -5.65
C PRO A 426 -4.74 14.95 -6.04
N VAL A 427 -3.85 14.20 -6.68
CA VAL A 427 -2.58 14.72 -7.22
C VAL A 427 -2.38 14.27 -8.66
N ALA A 428 -1.55 14.99 -9.41
CA ALA A 428 -1.18 14.61 -10.77
C ALA A 428 0.34 14.69 -11.00
N ALA A 429 0.88 13.73 -11.73
CA ALA A 429 2.18 13.82 -12.38
C ALA A 429 2.01 14.42 -13.77
N VAL A 430 2.93 15.28 -14.20
CA VAL A 430 2.93 15.89 -15.55
C VAL A 430 4.32 15.84 -16.17
N CYS A 431 4.41 15.51 -17.46
CA CYS A 431 5.60 15.76 -18.27
C CYS A 431 5.40 17.04 -19.07
N LEU A 432 6.44 17.84 -19.24
CA LEU A 432 6.38 19.07 -20.04
C LEU A 432 7.00 18.83 -21.41
N LYS A 433 6.41 19.47 -22.43
CA LYS A 433 6.95 19.41 -23.80
C LYS A 433 8.36 20.01 -23.85
N PRO A 434 9.28 19.46 -24.67
CA PRO A 434 10.62 20.02 -24.85
C PRO A 434 10.60 21.52 -25.15
N GLY A 435 11.43 22.29 -24.46
CA GLY A 435 11.55 23.75 -24.66
C GLY A 435 10.43 24.60 -24.04
N THR A 436 9.41 23.99 -23.44
CA THR A 436 8.36 24.71 -22.70
C THR A 436 8.68 24.79 -21.21
N ARG A 437 8.02 25.71 -20.51
CA ARG A 437 8.06 25.82 -19.05
C ARG A 437 6.66 26.11 -18.56
N ALA A 438 6.21 25.38 -17.55
CA ALA A 438 5.02 25.69 -16.78
C ALA A 438 5.34 25.42 -15.31
N SER A 439 4.87 26.30 -14.44
CA SER A 439 5.02 26.09 -12.98
C SER A 439 3.94 25.16 -12.45
N GLU A 440 4.20 24.47 -11.34
CA GLU A 440 3.21 23.60 -10.70
C GLU A 440 1.94 24.38 -10.28
N SER A 441 2.11 25.63 -9.83
CA SER A 441 1.01 26.55 -9.53
C SER A 441 0.18 26.91 -10.76
N GLU A 442 0.82 27.21 -11.89
CA GLU A 442 0.15 27.53 -13.15
C GLU A 442 -0.70 26.35 -13.65
N LEU A 443 -0.18 25.13 -13.54
CA LEU A 443 -0.91 23.92 -13.93
C LEU A 443 -2.06 23.58 -12.96
N LEU A 444 -1.87 23.82 -11.65
CA LEU A 444 -2.92 23.71 -10.65
C LEU A 444 -4.06 24.70 -10.92
N ASP A 445 -3.73 25.97 -11.15
CA ASP A 445 -4.71 27.02 -11.44
C ASP A 445 -5.46 26.72 -12.74
N PHE A 446 -4.75 26.25 -13.78
CA PHE A 446 -5.36 25.84 -15.04
C PHE A 446 -6.43 24.75 -14.88
N VAL A 447 -6.19 23.79 -13.98
CA VAL A 447 -7.15 22.73 -13.64
C VAL A 447 -8.30 23.28 -12.81
N ARG A 448 -8.02 24.09 -11.78
CA ARG A 448 -9.03 24.66 -10.89
C ARG A 448 -10.01 25.58 -11.62
N GLU A 449 -9.54 26.38 -12.56
CA GLU A 449 -10.41 27.23 -13.39
C GLU A 449 -11.42 26.44 -14.24
N ARG A 450 -11.12 25.18 -14.57
CA ARG A 450 -11.92 24.36 -15.50
C ARG A 450 -12.78 23.31 -14.79
N ILE A 451 -12.25 22.72 -13.72
CA ILE A 451 -12.89 21.60 -13.00
C ILE A 451 -13.35 22.04 -11.59
N GLY A 452 -12.79 23.13 -11.05
CA GLY A 452 -13.08 23.66 -9.72
C GLY A 452 -11.96 23.49 -8.72
N ASP A 453 -11.96 24.30 -7.65
CA ASP A 453 -10.85 24.40 -6.67
C ASP A 453 -10.52 23.09 -5.94
N HIS A 454 -11.49 22.20 -5.85
CA HIS A 454 -11.37 20.89 -5.19
C HIS A 454 -10.74 19.82 -6.08
N ALA A 455 -10.66 20.02 -7.41
CA ALA A 455 -10.30 18.97 -8.35
C ALA A 455 -8.84 18.49 -8.24
N LEU A 456 -7.91 19.34 -7.78
CA LEU A 456 -6.49 18.99 -7.74
C LEU A 456 -5.72 19.73 -6.64
N HIS A 457 -4.92 18.98 -5.87
CA HIS A 457 -4.17 19.48 -4.71
C HIS A 457 -2.66 19.58 -4.94
N GLY A 458 -2.13 18.82 -5.90
CA GLY A 458 -0.73 18.89 -6.29
C GLY A 458 -0.52 18.49 -7.74
N VAL A 459 0.40 19.18 -8.42
CA VAL A 459 0.91 18.81 -9.74
C VAL A 459 2.42 18.65 -9.61
N PHE A 460 2.96 17.53 -10.08
CA PHE A 460 4.37 17.19 -9.96
C PHE A 460 5.00 17.01 -11.32
N THR A 461 5.98 17.84 -11.65
CA THR A 461 6.66 17.74 -12.95
C THR A 461 7.58 16.52 -13.00
N MET A 462 7.53 15.75 -14.09
CA MET A 462 8.33 14.56 -14.32
C MET A 462 9.06 14.57 -15.65
N MET A 463 10.26 13.95 -15.68
CA MET A 463 10.98 13.71 -16.92
C MET A 463 10.21 12.74 -17.82
N GLU A 464 9.64 11.69 -17.24
CA GLU A 464 8.77 10.72 -17.90
C GLU A 464 7.79 10.14 -16.87
N ILE A 465 6.62 9.68 -17.34
CA ILE A 465 5.67 8.93 -16.51
C ILE A 465 6.01 7.44 -16.63
N PRO A 466 6.40 6.75 -15.54
CA PRO A 466 6.64 5.31 -15.53
C PRO A 466 5.44 4.53 -16.09
N ARG A 467 5.70 3.71 -17.11
CA ARG A 467 4.67 2.90 -17.78
C ARG A 467 5.15 1.47 -17.93
N ASN A 468 4.22 0.52 -17.92
CA ASN A 468 4.54 -0.87 -18.25
C ASN A 468 4.76 -1.06 -19.76
N GLU A 469 5.14 -2.27 -20.19
CA GLU A 469 5.37 -2.61 -21.61
C GLU A 469 4.13 -2.42 -22.52
N GLN A 470 2.93 -2.22 -21.94
CA GLN A 470 1.70 -1.91 -22.67
C GLN A 470 1.38 -0.40 -22.71
N GLY A 471 2.20 0.43 -22.06
CA GLY A 471 2.01 1.86 -21.98
C GLY A 471 1.11 2.34 -20.85
N LYS A 472 0.67 1.48 -19.93
CA LYS A 472 -0.19 1.90 -18.80
C LYS A 472 0.66 2.52 -17.69
N PRO A 473 0.23 3.66 -17.09
CA PRO A 473 0.93 4.27 -15.96
C PRO A 473 1.11 3.28 -14.80
N LEU A 474 2.35 3.12 -14.35
CA LEU A 474 2.67 2.40 -13.13
C LEU A 474 2.44 3.36 -11.96
N ARG A 475 1.17 3.51 -11.54
CA ARG A 475 0.76 4.49 -10.52
C ARG A 475 1.55 4.36 -9.20
N GLU A 476 1.93 3.14 -8.83
CA GLU A 476 2.78 2.91 -7.66
C GLU A 476 4.20 3.48 -7.83
N ASP A 477 4.79 3.31 -9.01
CA ASP A 477 6.11 3.88 -9.34
C ASP A 477 6.04 5.40 -9.42
N ILE A 478 4.94 5.95 -9.96
CA ILE A 478 4.69 7.39 -9.99
C ILE A 478 4.58 7.94 -8.56
N ARG A 479 3.83 7.28 -7.67
CA ARG A 479 3.74 7.66 -6.24
C ARG A 479 5.12 7.65 -5.58
N MET A 480 5.92 6.60 -5.81
CA MET A 480 7.29 6.54 -5.30
C MET A 480 8.16 7.69 -5.81
N GLN A 481 8.05 8.07 -7.10
CA GLN A 481 8.84 9.17 -7.68
C GLN A 481 8.34 10.58 -7.32
N ILE A 482 7.04 10.79 -7.21
CA ILE A 482 6.45 12.00 -6.63
C ILE A 482 6.96 12.16 -5.18
N GLY A 483 6.94 11.07 -4.40
CA GLY A 483 7.57 11.00 -3.08
C GLY A 483 9.05 11.38 -3.09
N ALA A 484 9.77 11.12 -4.18
CA ALA A 484 11.18 11.50 -4.34
C ALA A 484 11.40 12.97 -4.78
N ARG A 485 10.44 13.61 -5.49
CA ARG A 485 10.54 15.01 -5.96
C ARG A 485 10.09 16.07 -4.96
N LEU A 486 9.38 15.66 -3.91
CA LEU A 486 9.05 16.53 -2.78
C LEU A 486 10.27 16.94 -1.93
N GLN A 487 11.49 16.64 -2.39
CA GLN A 487 12.75 17.15 -1.83
C GLN A 487 12.99 18.62 -2.24
N PRO A 488 13.18 19.57 -1.31
CA PRO A 488 13.74 20.90 -1.64
C PRO A 488 15.11 20.78 -2.33
N PRO A 489 15.60 21.83 -3.04
CA PRO A 489 16.84 21.75 -3.81
C PRO A 489 18.03 21.34 -2.93
N PRO A 490 19.10 20.78 -3.54
CA PRO A 490 20.28 20.40 -2.79
C PRO A 490 20.91 21.66 -2.19
N ALA A 491 20.95 21.72 -0.86
CA ALA A 491 22.02 22.46 -0.20
C ALA A 491 23.33 21.85 -0.70
N GLY A 492 24.20 22.68 -1.29
CA GLY A 492 25.27 22.26 -2.17
C GLY A 492 26.11 21.08 -1.68
N SER A 493 26.50 20.22 -2.63
CA SER A 493 27.62 19.27 -2.57
C SER A 493 27.95 18.71 -1.17
N LEU A 494 27.04 17.95 -0.59
CA LEU A 494 27.39 16.97 0.43
C LEU A 494 27.08 15.59 -0.15
N ALA A 495 28.14 14.82 -0.40
CA ALA A 495 28.08 13.46 -0.91
C ALA A 495 27.19 12.58 0.00
N PRO A 496 26.49 11.58 -0.56
CA PRO A 496 25.58 10.72 0.19
C PRO A 496 26.30 10.02 1.35
N VAL A 497 25.69 10.09 2.53
CA VAL A 497 26.06 9.31 3.71
C VAL A 497 25.77 7.83 3.40
N GLN A 498 26.80 7.04 3.10
CA GLN A 498 26.66 5.58 3.01
C GLN A 498 26.61 5.01 4.43
N ALA A 499 25.40 4.70 4.91
CA ALA A 499 25.24 3.91 6.12
C ALA A 499 25.13 2.43 5.73
N ARG A 500 26.06 1.59 6.21
CA ARG A 500 25.90 0.13 6.13
C ARG A 500 25.70 -0.38 7.56
N ALA A 501 24.55 -0.97 7.82
CA ALA A 501 24.38 -1.79 9.01
C ALA A 501 25.34 -2.99 8.88
N GLN A 502 26.26 -3.11 9.84
CA GLN A 502 27.10 -4.31 9.98
C GLN A 502 26.55 -5.17 11.12
N GLU A 503 26.91 -6.44 11.14
CA GLU A 503 26.52 -7.37 12.20
C GLU A 503 26.84 -6.82 13.60
N GLN A 504 25.94 -7.14 14.53
CA GLN A 504 25.68 -6.46 15.81
C GLN A 504 26.83 -6.59 16.82
N GLU A 505 27.22 -5.50 17.50
CA GLU A 505 27.97 -5.61 18.76
C GLU A 505 27.26 -4.77 19.84
N SER A 506 27.35 -5.20 21.08
CA SER A 506 26.52 -4.87 22.24
C SER A 506 26.42 -3.42 22.71
N ALA A 507 25.25 -3.08 23.27
CA ALA A 507 25.01 -1.92 24.14
C ALA A 507 25.62 -2.11 25.55
N PRO A 508 26.03 -1.02 26.25
CA PRO A 508 26.45 -1.09 27.66
C PRO A 508 25.27 -1.34 28.62
N ALA A 509 25.62 -1.71 29.85
CA ALA A 509 24.77 -2.06 31.00
C ALA A 509 23.59 -1.16 31.40
N THR A 510 23.45 0.00 30.76
CA THR A 510 22.44 1.01 31.12
C THR A 510 21.39 1.21 30.04
N ALA A 511 21.52 0.53 28.89
CA ALA A 511 20.53 0.59 27.82
C ALA A 511 19.27 -0.20 28.20
N ARG A 512 18.10 0.40 27.94
CA ARG A 512 16.78 -0.20 28.17
C ARG A 512 16.20 -0.81 26.88
N GLN A 513 16.88 -0.62 25.75
CA GLN A 513 16.60 -1.23 24.46
C GLN A 513 17.85 -1.87 23.88
N LEU A 514 17.67 -2.96 23.15
CA LEU A 514 18.73 -3.52 22.31
C LEU A 514 19.15 -2.48 21.25
N ALA A 515 20.45 -2.40 21.00
CA ALA A 515 21.02 -1.54 19.98
C ALA A 515 21.77 -2.35 18.94
N ARG A 516 21.79 -1.86 17.70
CA ARG A 516 22.57 -2.42 16.59
C ARG A 516 23.76 -1.52 16.30
N ARG A 517 24.88 -2.12 15.91
CA ARG A 517 26.03 -1.36 15.42
C ARG A 517 25.75 -0.90 14.00
N VAL A 518 25.97 0.38 13.75
CA VAL A 518 25.78 1.01 12.45
C VAL A 518 27.04 1.78 12.11
N GLY A 519 27.57 1.53 10.91
CA GLY A 519 28.64 2.33 10.33
C GLY A 519 28.05 3.43 9.45
N THR A 520 28.59 4.63 9.54
CA THR A 520 28.22 5.74 8.66
C THR A 520 29.42 6.61 8.35
N SER A 521 29.31 7.40 7.29
CA SER A 521 30.29 8.42 6.96
C SER A 521 29.63 9.78 6.80
N PHE A 522 30.21 10.85 7.34
CA PHE A 522 29.65 12.19 7.24
C PHE A 522 30.75 13.23 6.98
N ARG A 523 30.36 14.43 6.58
CA ARG A 523 31.27 15.59 6.46
C ARG A 523 30.84 16.66 7.44
N LEU A 524 31.82 17.39 7.97
CA LEU A 524 31.54 18.57 8.77
C LEU A 524 31.20 19.76 7.85
N PRO A 525 30.21 20.60 8.21
CA PRO A 525 30.06 21.92 7.61
C PRO A 525 31.33 22.76 7.84
N ALA A 526 31.57 23.74 6.97
CA ALA A 526 32.70 24.66 7.12
C ALA A 526 32.69 25.39 8.47
N GLU A 527 31.50 25.75 8.96
CA GLU A 527 31.27 26.35 10.28
C GLU A 527 30.18 25.56 11.03
N PRO A 528 30.54 24.53 11.81
CA PRO A 528 29.57 23.72 12.53
C PRO A 528 29.04 24.47 13.77
N ASP A 529 27.90 25.16 13.65
CA ASP A 529 27.21 25.77 14.79
C ASP A 529 26.38 24.73 15.56
N LEU A 530 27.03 24.09 16.54
CA LEU A 530 26.40 23.10 17.42
C LEU A 530 25.25 23.70 18.24
N ALA A 531 25.35 24.97 18.64
CA ALA A 531 24.32 25.63 19.44
C ALA A 531 23.06 25.93 18.61
N ALA A 532 23.21 26.20 17.32
CA ALA A 532 22.09 26.31 16.40
C ALA A 532 21.34 24.99 16.23
N VAL A 533 22.05 23.87 16.13
CA VAL A 533 21.41 22.55 16.09
C VAL A 533 20.69 22.25 17.41
N ASP A 534 21.28 22.59 18.55
CA ASP A 534 20.65 22.38 19.87
C ASP A 534 19.31 23.14 19.99
N ARG A 535 19.22 24.39 19.47
CA ARG A 535 17.94 25.14 19.40
C ARG A 535 16.86 24.41 18.59
N TRP A 536 17.24 23.73 17.49
CA TRP A 536 16.30 22.93 16.71
C TRP A 536 15.84 21.67 17.43
N LEU A 537 16.73 21.03 18.19
CA LEU A 537 16.39 19.87 19.00
C LEU A 537 15.37 20.23 20.10
N GLU A 538 15.47 21.42 20.69
CA GLU A 538 14.49 21.96 21.64
C GLU A 538 13.10 22.16 20.99
N VAL A 539 13.06 22.70 19.75
CA VAL A 539 11.82 22.91 18.99
C VAL A 539 11.08 21.60 18.68
N LEU A 540 11.80 20.48 18.56
CA LEU A 540 11.20 19.17 18.29
C LEU A 540 10.55 18.52 19.52
N GLU A 541 10.68 19.12 20.72
CA GLU A 541 10.03 18.72 21.98
C GLU A 541 10.27 17.23 22.38
N ASP A 542 11.51 16.83 22.67
CA ASP A 542 11.83 15.45 23.10
C ASP A 542 11.68 15.24 24.62
N ASP A 543 11.46 13.98 25.02
CA ASP A 543 11.49 13.55 26.43
C ASP A 543 12.93 13.54 27.00
N LEU A 544 13.96 13.52 26.14
CA LEU A 544 15.36 13.60 26.53
C LEU A 544 15.88 15.02 26.28
N PRO A 545 16.70 15.59 27.20
CA PRO A 545 17.31 16.89 26.94
C PRO A 545 18.28 16.81 25.75
N PRO A 546 18.60 17.93 25.10
CA PRO A 546 19.63 17.95 24.06
C PRO A 546 20.94 17.30 24.52
N PRO A 547 21.79 16.80 23.60
CA PRO A 547 23.16 16.41 23.93
C PRO A 547 23.91 17.53 24.66
N ARG A 548 24.86 17.17 25.54
CA ARG A 548 25.61 18.14 26.34
C ARG A 548 26.28 19.20 25.45
N ALA A 549 26.18 20.47 25.86
CA ALA A 549 26.87 21.59 25.23
C ALA A 549 28.39 21.46 25.40
N PRO A 550 29.20 21.87 24.41
CA PRO A 550 30.66 21.79 24.52
C PRO A 550 31.19 22.58 25.73
N GLY A 551 32.15 21.99 26.46
CA GLY A 551 32.88 22.65 27.53
C GLY A 551 33.88 23.70 27.00
N GLN A 552 34.21 24.71 27.81
CA GLN A 552 35.31 25.64 27.47
C GLN A 552 36.63 24.85 27.39
N GLY A 553 37.21 24.77 26.18
CA GLY A 553 38.43 24.01 25.89
C GLY A 553 38.25 22.75 25.02
N GLU A 554 37.02 22.37 24.68
CA GLU A 554 36.69 21.26 23.76
C GLU A 554 36.85 21.65 22.26
N GLY A 555 37.96 22.30 21.91
CA GLY A 555 38.17 22.97 20.62
C GLY A 555 38.95 22.19 19.56
N THR A 556 39.23 20.89 19.75
CA THR A 556 39.86 20.09 18.68
C THR A 556 38.82 19.69 17.65
N GLU A 557 39.23 19.62 16.38
CA GLU A 557 38.36 19.26 15.26
C GLU A 557 37.68 17.88 15.47
N ASP A 558 38.40 16.91 16.03
CA ASP A 558 37.88 15.60 16.44
C ASP A 558 36.74 15.70 17.46
N THR A 559 36.86 16.63 18.41
CA THR A 559 35.82 16.83 19.44
C THR A 559 34.57 17.44 18.80
N VAL A 560 34.74 18.41 17.90
CA VAL A 560 33.64 19.01 17.14
C VAL A 560 32.96 17.98 16.23
N ALA A 561 33.72 17.15 15.52
CA ALA A 561 33.19 16.05 14.70
C ALA A 561 32.32 15.09 15.50
N ARG A 562 32.81 14.67 16.67
CA ARG A 562 32.07 13.77 17.56
C ARG A 562 30.80 14.42 18.11
N LEU A 563 30.85 15.71 18.47
CA LEU A 563 29.70 16.44 18.97
C LEU A 563 28.64 16.71 17.89
N TRP A 564 29.08 16.92 16.63
CA TRP A 564 28.20 17.02 15.46
C TRP A 564 27.49 15.70 15.18
N LEU A 565 28.26 14.60 15.17
CA LEU A 565 27.74 13.24 15.01
C LEU A 565 26.64 12.94 16.04
N VAL A 566 26.88 13.23 17.32
CA VAL A 566 25.90 12.97 18.39
C VAL A 566 24.57 13.72 18.16
N ARG A 567 24.61 14.96 17.66
CA ARG A 567 23.41 15.75 17.36
C ARG A 567 22.67 15.23 16.13
N GLY A 568 23.40 14.88 15.07
CA GLY A 568 22.82 14.24 13.89
C GLY A 568 22.13 12.92 14.23
N LEU A 569 22.76 12.08 15.06
CA LEU A 569 22.16 10.83 15.53
C LEU A 569 20.93 11.05 16.43
N HIS A 570 20.97 12.08 17.29
CA HIS A 570 19.82 12.44 18.13
C HIS A 570 18.65 12.93 17.27
N LEU A 571 18.91 13.76 16.27
CA LEU A 571 17.90 14.18 15.30
C LEU A 571 17.36 12.99 14.51
N ALA A 572 18.20 12.08 14.02
CA ALA A 572 17.76 10.86 13.33
C ALA A 572 16.80 10.03 14.17
N ARG A 573 17.08 9.89 15.48
CA ARG A 573 16.15 9.26 16.43
C ARG A 573 14.81 9.99 16.48
N LEU A 574 14.79 11.32 16.57
CA LEU A 574 13.54 12.10 16.60
C LEU A 574 12.74 11.96 15.31
N LEU A 575 13.42 11.87 14.16
CA LEU A 575 12.76 11.63 12.87
C LEU A 575 12.13 10.23 12.82
N LEU A 576 12.81 9.20 13.35
CA LEU A 576 12.23 7.86 13.50
C LEU A 576 11.04 7.85 14.49
N GLN A 577 11.08 8.66 15.55
CA GLN A 577 9.92 8.84 16.45
C GLN A 577 8.77 9.61 15.80
N ALA A 578 9.04 10.53 14.88
CA ALA A 578 8.00 11.18 14.07
C ALA A 578 7.28 10.16 13.16
N LEU A 579 8.01 9.13 12.70
CA LEU A 579 7.47 7.92 12.06
C LEU A 579 6.82 6.93 13.04
N ARG A 580 6.70 7.28 14.33
CA ARG A 580 6.14 6.44 15.41
C ARG A 580 6.92 5.14 15.66
N LEU A 581 8.20 5.10 15.33
CA LEU A 581 9.05 3.95 15.64
C LEU A 581 9.55 4.01 17.09
N PRO A 582 9.64 2.86 17.79
CA PRO A 582 9.99 2.80 19.20
C PRO A 582 11.50 2.91 19.42
N VAL A 583 12.09 4.04 19.05
CA VAL A 583 13.52 4.37 19.22
C VAL A 583 13.65 5.37 20.37
N PHE A 584 13.75 4.89 21.60
CA PHE A 584 13.63 5.73 22.81
C PHE A 584 14.96 6.08 23.45
N ASP A 585 15.92 5.15 23.49
CA ASP A 585 17.25 5.38 24.06
C ASP A 585 18.14 6.27 23.18
N ARG A 586 19.22 6.82 23.75
CA ARG A 586 20.19 7.62 22.97
C ARG A 586 21.11 6.70 22.16
N PRO A 587 21.39 7.04 20.89
CA PRO A 587 22.49 6.42 20.16
C PRO A 587 23.83 6.69 20.87
N ARG A 588 24.74 5.72 20.84
CA ARG A 588 26.07 5.83 21.47
C ARG A 588 27.16 5.73 20.42
N VAL A 589 27.99 6.76 20.31
CA VAL A 589 29.18 6.73 19.45
C VAL A 589 30.22 5.76 20.04
N VAL A 590 30.64 4.79 19.23
CA VAL A 590 31.72 3.84 19.53
C VAL A 590 33.04 4.40 19.03
N GLU A 591 33.08 4.77 17.76
CA GLU A 591 34.26 5.29 17.07
C GLU A 591 33.86 6.46 16.16
N CYS A 592 34.74 7.45 16.05
CA CYS A 592 34.61 8.58 15.13
C CYS A 592 36.02 9.07 14.80
N SER A 593 36.43 8.88 13.55
CA SER A 593 37.79 9.17 13.07
C SER A 593 37.74 9.72 11.65
N ARG A 594 38.80 10.41 11.23
CA ARG A 594 38.95 10.82 9.82
C ARG A 594 39.17 9.60 8.94
N SER A 595 38.60 9.63 7.74
CA SER A 595 38.81 8.61 6.71
C SER A 595 40.23 8.70 6.17
N ASP A 596 40.95 7.57 6.14
CA ASP A 596 42.28 7.49 5.52
C ASP A 596 42.22 7.72 4.00
N ALA A 597 41.06 7.49 3.37
CA ALA A 597 40.85 7.62 1.93
C ALA A 597 40.41 9.02 1.48
N ASP A 598 39.77 9.81 2.35
CA ASP A 598 39.30 11.17 2.07
C ASP A 598 39.40 12.02 3.35
N PRO A 599 40.40 12.93 3.45
CA PRO A 599 40.62 13.75 4.64
C PRO A 599 39.45 14.66 5.02
N GLU A 600 38.53 14.95 4.09
CA GLU A 600 37.33 15.76 4.35
C GLU A 600 36.15 14.94 4.90
N GLN A 601 36.27 13.61 4.91
CA GLN A 601 35.21 12.69 5.31
C GLN A 601 35.54 12.02 6.65
N TRP A 602 34.55 11.95 7.52
CA TRP A 602 34.62 11.26 8.81
C TRP A 602 33.94 9.91 8.69
N GLN A 603 34.55 8.89 9.28
CA GLN A 603 33.94 7.58 9.48
C GLN A 603 33.54 7.43 10.94
N ALA A 604 32.34 6.89 11.17
CA ALA A 604 31.85 6.67 12.50
C ALA A 604 31.14 5.33 12.63
N GLN A 605 31.34 4.71 13.80
CA GLN A 605 30.57 3.57 14.25
C GLN A 605 29.81 3.96 15.52
N PHE A 606 28.54 3.59 15.57
CA PHE A 606 27.69 3.88 16.73
C PHE A 606 26.69 2.76 16.96
N LEU A 607 26.20 2.68 18.19
CA LEU A 607 25.12 1.80 18.60
C LEU A 607 23.82 2.58 18.53
N PHE A 608 22.86 2.09 17.76
CA PHE A 608 21.57 2.73 17.55
C PHE A 608 20.44 1.81 18.07
N PRO A 609 19.54 2.28 18.94
CA PRO A 609 18.47 1.45 19.50
C PRO A 609 17.44 1.18 18.41
N LEU A 610 17.43 -0.04 17.87
CA LEU A 610 16.59 -0.39 16.72
C LEU A 610 15.69 -1.56 17.09
N ALA A 611 14.40 -1.41 16.77
CA ALA A 611 13.47 -2.52 16.81
C ALA A 611 13.88 -3.58 15.79
N ASP A 612 13.54 -4.83 16.09
CA ASP A 612 13.65 -5.92 15.12
C ASP A 612 12.82 -5.63 13.87
N GLU A 613 13.23 -6.18 12.73
CA GLU A 613 12.54 -6.03 11.44
C GLU A 613 12.42 -4.59 10.91
N LEU A 614 13.16 -3.60 11.44
CA LEU A 614 13.17 -2.27 10.83
C LEU A 614 13.80 -2.33 9.42
N PRO A 615 13.08 -1.91 8.36
CA PRO A 615 13.65 -1.88 7.02
C PRO A 615 14.87 -0.98 6.98
N GLN A 616 16.00 -1.49 6.47
CA GLN A 616 17.27 -0.76 6.41
C GLN A 616 17.11 0.62 5.74
N LYS A 617 16.28 0.68 4.70
CA LYS A 617 15.99 1.92 3.96
C LYS A 617 15.43 3.03 4.84
N VAL A 618 14.60 2.71 5.83
CA VAL A 618 14.02 3.70 6.76
C VAL A 618 15.10 4.33 7.63
N LEU A 619 16.00 3.50 8.17
CA LEU A 619 17.13 3.98 8.96
C LEU A 619 18.07 4.85 8.13
N GLU A 620 18.42 4.41 6.92
CA GLU A 620 19.27 5.17 5.99
C GLU A 620 18.65 6.53 5.66
N THR A 621 17.36 6.55 5.31
CA THR A 621 16.63 7.79 5.01
C THR A 621 16.61 8.72 6.22
N ALA A 622 16.34 8.20 7.43
CA ALA A 622 16.33 9.03 8.64
C ALA A 622 17.72 9.60 8.97
N LEU A 623 18.78 8.79 8.88
CA LEU A 623 20.16 9.23 9.13
C LEU A 623 20.60 10.28 8.11
N GLN A 624 20.45 9.99 6.82
CA GLN A 624 20.84 10.90 5.75
C GLN A 624 20.17 12.28 5.91
N HIS A 625 18.86 12.29 6.11
CA HIS A 625 18.11 13.53 6.23
C HIS A 625 18.32 14.23 7.56
N ALA A 626 18.64 13.52 8.63
CA ALA A 626 19.03 14.15 9.89
C ALA A 626 20.28 15.02 9.73
N PHE A 627 21.33 14.53 9.05
CA PHE A 627 22.54 15.34 8.85
C PHE A 627 22.29 16.53 7.92
N LEU A 628 21.48 16.37 6.88
CA LEU A 628 21.08 17.48 6.01
C LEU A 628 20.27 18.55 6.75
N LEU A 629 19.30 18.13 7.56
CA LEU A 629 18.47 19.01 8.37
C LEU A 629 19.28 19.68 9.49
N ALA A 630 20.25 18.98 10.09
CA ALA A 630 21.17 19.56 11.07
C ALA A 630 22.06 20.63 10.43
N ALA A 631 22.62 20.37 9.24
CA ALA A 631 23.40 21.36 8.50
C ALA A 631 22.55 22.59 8.10
N TRP A 632 21.34 22.37 7.60
CA TRP A 632 20.42 23.44 7.27
C TRP A 632 20.00 24.24 8.51
N GLY A 633 19.66 23.57 9.60
CA GLY A 633 19.26 24.18 10.86
C GLY A 633 20.39 24.95 11.53
N ALA A 634 21.64 24.54 11.33
CA ALA A 634 22.81 25.29 11.78
C ALA A 634 22.90 26.67 11.10
N ALA A 635 22.57 26.75 9.81
CA ALA A 635 22.56 28.00 9.05
C ALA A 635 21.28 28.84 9.22
N ASN A 636 20.19 28.24 9.73
CA ASN A 636 18.87 28.87 9.75
C ASN A 636 18.25 28.80 11.17
N PRO A 637 18.12 29.92 11.91
CA PRO A 637 17.52 29.90 13.24
C PRO A 637 16.03 29.54 13.18
N PRO A 638 15.44 29.00 14.26
CA PRO A 638 14.05 28.51 14.27
C PRO A 638 12.99 29.63 14.36
N SER A 639 12.98 30.53 13.37
CA SER A 639 11.88 31.49 13.11
C SER A 639 10.62 30.76 12.67
N LEU A 640 9.45 31.44 12.66
CA LEU A 640 8.18 30.84 12.23
C LEU A 640 8.27 30.28 10.80
N GLU A 641 8.84 31.05 9.87
CA GLU A 641 9.04 30.65 8.47
C GLU A 641 9.98 29.44 8.36
N ASN A 642 11.11 29.48 9.07
CA ASN A 642 12.08 28.39 9.05
C ASN A 642 11.52 27.12 9.68
N ARG A 643 10.71 27.22 10.74
CA ARG A 643 10.04 26.06 11.36
C ARG A 643 9.12 25.37 10.36
N LYS A 644 8.33 26.15 9.63
CA LYS A 644 7.48 25.61 8.55
C LYS A 644 8.33 24.86 7.52
N ALA A 645 9.38 25.49 6.99
CA ALA A 645 10.27 24.87 6.02
C ALA A 645 10.95 23.59 6.55
N PHE A 646 11.37 23.59 7.81
CA PHE A 646 11.99 22.43 8.47
C PHE A 646 11.01 21.28 8.62
N PHE A 647 9.80 21.53 9.15
CA PHE A 647 8.78 20.50 9.35
C PHE A 647 8.24 19.96 8.03
N ASP A 648 8.02 20.83 7.05
CA ASP A 648 7.68 20.42 5.68
C ASP A 648 8.79 19.53 5.12
N GLY A 649 10.07 19.91 5.31
CA GLY A 649 11.22 19.08 4.95
C GLY A 649 11.22 17.70 5.63
N VAL A 650 10.89 17.61 6.92
CA VAL A 650 10.76 16.31 7.62
C VAL A 650 9.63 15.49 7.04
N ILE A 651 8.47 16.09 6.81
CA ILE A 651 7.30 15.39 6.25
C ILE A 651 7.65 14.82 4.88
N GLN A 652 8.18 15.66 3.99
CA GLN A 652 8.41 15.32 2.60
C GLN A 652 9.59 14.37 2.40
N ARG A 653 10.65 14.50 3.21
CA ARG A 653 11.88 13.73 3.03
C ARG A 653 11.95 12.46 3.87
N VAL A 654 11.19 12.39 4.96
CA VAL A 654 11.24 11.27 5.91
C VAL A 654 9.89 10.63 6.11
N ILE A 655 8.86 11.41 6.48
CA ILE A 655 7.57 10.82 6.85
C ILE A 655 6.89 10.16 5.65
N ILE A 656 6.67 10.90 4.56
CA ILE A 656 5.98 10.41 3.37
C ILE A 656 6.74 9.22 2.73
N PRO A 657 8.06 9.30 2.46
CA PRO A 657 8.78 8.19 1.81
C PRO A 657 8.87 6.92 2.64
N CYS A 658 8.72 7.02 3.98
CA CYS A 658 8.81 5.85 4.87
C CYS A 658 7.44 5.38 5.37
N ALA A 659 6.36 6.12 5.13
CA ALA A 659 5.03 5.81 5.67
C ALA A 659 4.51 4.45 5.17
N ASP A 660 4.68 4.16 3.87
CA ASP A 660 4.19 2.93 3.25
C ASP A 660 5.03 1.70 3.62
N LEU A 661 6.26 1.91 4.12
CA LEU A 661 7.16 0.86 4.54
C LEU A 661 6.85 0.34 5.96
N LEU A 662 5.95 1.00 6.69
CA LEU A 662 5.80 0.79 8.13
C LEU A 662 4.31 0.70 8.56
N PRO A 663 3.86 -0.42 9.14
CA PRO A 663 2.54 -0.49 9.76
C PRO A 663 2.59 0.13 11.16
N VAL A 664 2.27 1.42 11.31
CA VAL A 664 2.40 2.11 12.62
C VAL A 664 1.14 2.82 13.10
N GLY A 665 0.58 2.33 14.21
CA GLY A 665 -0.58 2.91 14.89
C GLY A 665 -0.20 3.87 16.04
N LYS A 666 -1.04 4.89 16.28
CA LYS A 666 -0.87 5.86 17.39
C LYS A 666 -0.78 5.17 18.76
N SER A 667 -1.61 4.15 19.01
CA SER A 667 -1.64 3.43 20.29
C SER A 667 -0.37 2.64 20.57
N THR A 668 0.13 1.90 19.57
CA THR A 668 1.30 1.04 19.71
C THR A 668 2.51 1.84 20.19
N TYR A 669 2.82 2.97 19.54
CA TYR A 669 3.96 3.80 19.91
C TYR A 669 3.90 4.28 21.36
N GLN A 670 2.74 4.76 21.81
CA GLN A 670 2.58 5.26 23.18
C GLN A 670 2.67 4.14 24.22
N LEU A 671 2.11 2.96 23.92
CA LEU A 671 2.26 1.77 24.77
C LEU A 671 3.71 1.31 24.89
N LEU A 672 4.43 1.23 23.76
CA LEU A 672 5.85 0.85 23.77
C LEU A 672 6.70 1.89 24.51
N ARG A 673 6.36 3.19 24.41
CA ARG A 673 7.02 4.24 25.19
C ARG A 673 6.77 4.08 26.69
N ALA A 674 5.54 3.76 27.09
CA ALA A 674 5.23 3.47 28.49
C ALA A 674 5.93 2.19 28.98
N ALA A 675 5.98 1.14 28.16
CA ALA A 675 6.68 -0.10 28.44
C ALA A 675 8.18 0.16 28.65
N HIS A 676 8.82 0.91 27.76
CA HIS A 676 10.22 1.33 27.87
C HIS A 676 10.52 2.10 29.17
N ARG A 677 9.65 3.05 29.55
CA ARG A 677 9.79 3.80 30.82
C ARG A 677 9.71 2.89 32.05
N ARG A 678 8.93 1.81 31.96
CA ARG A 678 8.80 0.76 32.98
C ARG A 678 9.83 -0.37 32.83
N GLU A 679 10.78 -0.22 31.91
CA GLU A 679 11.81 -1.22 31.62
C GLU A 679 11.24 -2.57 31.18
N ILE A 680 10.06 -2.60 30.56
CA ILE A 680 9.46 -3.82 30.01
C ILE A 680 10.04 -4.01 28.61
N PRO A 681 10.69 -5.16 28.31
CA PRO A 681 11.31 -5.38 27.02
C PRO A 681 10.24 -5.64 25.98
N PHE A 682 10.54 -5.39 24.71
CA PHE A 682 9.61 -5.69 23.63
C PHE A 682 10.31 -6.12 22.35
N ILE A 683 9.61 -6.96 21.58
CA ILE A 683 10.10 -7.54 20.33
C ILE A 683 9.06 -7.22 19.24
N ALA A 684 9.52 -6.68 18.11
CA ALA A 684 8.68 -6.51 16.93
C ALA A 684 8.52 -7.86 16.23
N LEU A 685 7.29 -8.26 15.93
CA LEU A 685 6.98 -9.52 15.24
C LEU A 685 6.57 -9.33 13.77
N GLY A 686 6.54 -8.08 13.29
CA GLY A 686 6.00 -7.71 11.98
C GLY A 686 4.51 -7.39 12.02
N ALA A 687 3.98 -6.85 10.91
CA ALA A 687 2.56 -6.50 10.73
C ALA A 687 1.95 -5.56 11.81
N GLY A 688 2.78 -4.78 12.52
CA GLY A 688 2.32 -3.90 13.60
C GLY A 688 2.11 -4.60 14.95
N VAL A 689 2.46 -5.88 15.06
CA VAL A 689 2.37 -6.69 16.28
C VAL A 689 3.67 -6.63 17.07
N TYR A 690 3.54 -6.43 18.38
CA TYR A 690 4.66 -6.43 19.31
C TYR A 690 4.43 -7.42 20.45
N GLN A 691 5.47 -8.16 20.81
CA GLN A 691 5.50 -8.90 22.06
C GLN A 691 6.08 -8.01 23.15
N LEU A 692 5.35 -7.82 24.24
CA LEU A 692 5.84 -7.25 25.50
C LEU A 692 6.32 -8.39 26.39
N GLY A 693 7.53 -8.32 26.92
CA GLY A 693 8.10 -9.37 27.77
C GLY A 693 8.66 -10.57 27.00
N TRP A 694 9.14 -11.56 27.75
CA TRP A 694 9.78 -12.78 27.27
C TRP A 694 9.07 -14.03 27.81
N GLY A 695 9.08 -15.08 27.01
CA GLY A 695 8.65 -16.41 27.46
C GLY A 695 7.20 -16.45 27.93
N ALA A 696 6.96 -17.20 29.00
CA ALA A 696 5.66 -17.36 29.66
C ALA A 696 5.08 -16.05 30.21
N ASN A 697 5.91 -15.06 30.50
CA ASN A 697 5.50 -13.76 31.04
C ASN A 697 5.21 -12.72 29.94
N SER A 698 5.32 -13.13 28.66
CA SER A 698 5.07 -12.25 27.53
C SER A 698 3.58 -12.08 27.21
N GLN A 699 3.23 -10.96 26.58
CA GLN A 699 1.90 -10.66 26.04
C GLN A 699 2.06 -10.00 24.66
N ARG A 700 1.26 -10.42 23.66
CA ARG A 700 1.28 -9.78 22.34
C ARG A 700 0.19 -8.72 22.23
N ILE A 701 0.54 -7.61 21.61
CA ILE A 701 -0.34 -6.47 21.39
C ILE A 701 -0.32 -6.05 19.91
N GLU A 702 -1.45 -5.55 19.43
CA GLU A 702 -1.57 -4.81 18.18
C GLU A 702 -2.42 -3.57 18.46
N ARG A 703 -1.88 -2.37 18.22
CA ARG A 703 -2.54 -1.12 18.65
C ARG A 703 -2.84 -1.16 20.15
N SER A 704 -4.12 -1.19 20.53
CA SER A 704 -4.57 -1.34 21.93
C SER A 704 -5.14 -2.73 22.22
N THR A 705 -5.29 -3.60 21.22
CA THR A 705 -5.84 -4.95 21.41
C THR A 705 -4.75 -5.92 21.85
N THR A 706 -5.19 -7.08 22.31
CA THR A 706 -4.32 -8.15 22.75
C THR A 706 -4.65 -9.43 21.99
N GLU A 707 -3.75 -10.41 22.05
CA GLU A 707 -4.02 -11.77 21.56
C GLU A 707 -5.24 -12.47 22.19
N ARG A 708 -5.82 -11.92 23.27
CA ARG A 708 -7.02 -12.48 23.92
C ARG A 708 -8.30 -11.98 23.29
N ASP A 709 -8.24 -10.94 22.45
CA ASP A 709 -9.37 -10.47 21.70
C ASP A 709 -9.57 -11.38 20.46
N PRO A 710 -10.65 -12.18 20.40
CA PRO A 710 -10.85 -13.09 19.27
C PRO A 710 -11.09 -12.32 17.97
N ALA A 711 -10.53 -12.80 16.86
CA ALA A 711 -10.76 -12.19 15.54
C ALA A 711 -12.27 -12.11 15.17
N MET A 712 -13.08 -13.06 15.67
CA MET A 712 -14.53 -13.02 15.50
C MET A 712 -15.20 -11.85 16.25
N SER A 713 -14.67 -11.44 17.40
CA SER A 713 -15.20 -10.32 18.18
C SER A 713 -15.03 -8.99 17.45
N ALA A 714 -13.95 -8.83 16.67
CA ALA A 714 -13.78 -7.67 15.79
C ALA A 714 -14.91 -7.59 14.73
N ARG A 715 -15.39 -8.74 14.21
CA ARG A 715 -16.53 -8.78 13.27
C ARG A 715 -17.87 -8.50 13.96
N LEU A 716 -18.00 -8.88 15.24
CA LEU A 716 -19.22 -8.63 16.02
C LEU A 716 -19.34 -7.17 16.46
N ALA A 717 -18.23 -6.44 16.56
CA ALA A 717 -18.15 -5.02 16.89
C ALA A 717 -18.63 -4.09 15.75
N ASP A 718 -19.41 -4.62 14.79
CA ASP A 718 -20.16 -3.84 13.81
C ASP A 718 -21.28 -3.04 14.50
N LYS A 719 -21.54 -1.81 14.04
CA LYS A 719 -22.45 -0.88 14.72
C LYS A 719 -23.89 -1.38 14.80
N ALA A 720 -24.43 -1.84 13.67
CA ALA A 720 -25.80 -2.30 13.60
C ALA A 720 -25.98 -3.62 14.36
N LEU A 721 -25.05 -4.56 14.16
CA LEU A 721 -25.07 -5.86 14.83
C LEU A 721 -24.88 -5.73 16.34
N THR A 722 -23.93 -4.90 16.80
CA THR A 722 -23.67 -4.65 18.22
C THR A 722 -24.92 -4.14 18.90
N ALA A 723 -25.56 -3.09 18.36
CA ALA A 723 -26.76 -2.55 18.97
C ALA A 723 -27.93 -3.55 18.97
N GLN A 724 -28.06 -4.41 17.95
CA GLN A 724 -29.03 -5.51 17.97
C GLN A 724 -28.75 -6.54 19.08
N LEU A 725 -27.49 -6.96 19.24
CA LEU A 725 -27.08 -7.91 20.28
C LEU A 725 -27.30 -7.34 21.69
N LEU A 726 -26.93 -6.09 21.92
CA LEU A 726 -27.16 -5.40 23.20
C LEU A 726 -28.65 -5.39 23.56
N ARG A 727 -29.53 -5.03 22.62
CA ARG A 727 -30.99 -5.07 22.84
C ARG A 727 -31.48 -6.48 23.16
N ARG A 728 -31.02 -7.49 22.43
CA ARG A 728 -31.39 -8.91 22.67
C ARG A 728 -30.91 -9.40 24.04
N ALA A 729 -29.79 -8.86 24.54
CA ALA A 729 -29.27 -9.13 25.87
C ALA A 729 -29.93 -8.30 26.98
N GLY A 730 -30.88 -7.41 26.65
CA GLY A 730 -31.57 -6.54 27.60
C GLY A 730 -30.73 -5.34 28.09
N LEU A 731 -29.68 -4.97 27.36
CA LEU A 731 -28.84 -3.80 27.63
C LEU A 731 -29.37 -2.56 26.89
N PRO A 732 -29.16 -1.34 27.44
CA PRO A 732 -29.61 -0.12 26.79
C PRO A 732 -28.79 0.15 25.52
N ALA A 733 -29.46 0.22 24.37
CA ALA A 733 -28.85 0.44 23.07
C ALA A 733 -29.79 1.22 22.14
N PRO A 734 -29.26 1.94 21.14
CA PRO A 734 -30.07 2.74 20.23
C PRO A 734 -31.08 1.86 19.50
N ARG A 735 -32.25 2.41 19.16
CA ARG A 735 -33.17 1.80 18.20
C ARG A 735 -32.87 2.37 16.83
N HIS A 736 -32.60 1.50 15.87
CA HIS A 736 -32.18 1.89 14.55
C HIS A 736 -32.80 1.01 13.47
N ASP A 737 -32.82 1.52 12.25
CA ASP A 737 -32.98 0.77 11.01
C ASP A 737 -31.77 1.01 10.11
N VAL A 738 -31.41 -0.01 9.33
CA VAL A 738 -30.44 0.11 8.25
C VAL A 738 -31.21 0.29 6.96
N VAL A 739 -30.92 1.37 6.24
CA VAL A 739 -31.65 1.81 5.05
C VAL A 739 -30.67 2.12 3.92
N SER A 740 -31.15 2.00 2.68
CA SER A 740 -30.36 2.27 1.47
C SER A 740 -31.04 3.26 0.53
N SER A 741 -32.13 3.91 0.95
CA SER A 741 -32.82 4.96 0.19
C SER A 741 -33.38 6.06 1.10
N ALA A 742 -33.52 7.27 0.56
CA ALA A 742 -34.07 8.42 1.28
C ALA A 742 -35.52 8.19 1.73
N GLU A 743 -36.33 7.51 0.90
CA GLU A 743 -37.70 7.12 1.23
C GLU A 743 -37.73 6.16 2.42
N ALA A 744 -36.85 5.14 2.43
CA ALA A 744 -36.72 4.22 3.53
C ALA A 744 -36.21 4.93 4.80
N ALA A 745 -35.28 5.88 4.67
CA ALA A 745 -34.80 6.70 5.78
C ALA A 745 -35.92 7.53 6.41
N ARG A 746 -36.77 8.16 5.58
CA ARG A 746 -37.93 8.92 6.03
C ARG A 746 -38.97 8.03 6.72
N ALA A 747 -39.24 6.85 6.16
CA ALA A 747 -40.15 5.87 6.77
C ALA A 747 -39.59 5.34 8.11
N ALA A 748 -38.30 5.05 8.18
CA ALA A 748 -37.61 4.67 9.41
C ALA A 748 -37.73 5.76 10.47
N ALA A 749 -37.43 7.02 10.12
CA ALA A 749 -37.50 8.15 11.03
C ALA A 749 -38.92 8.38 11.57
N GLN A 750 -39.95 8.22 10.73
CA GLN A 750 -41.35 8.29 11.17
C GLN A 750 -41.70 7.21 12.20
N ARG A 751 -41.15 6.00 12.08
CA ARG A 751 -41.37 4.92 13.06
C ARG A 751 -40.57 5.10 14.34
N LEU A 752 -39.33 5.57 14.22
CA LEU A 752 -38.40 5.75 15.35
C LEU A 752 -38.76 6.98 16.21
N GLY A 753 -39.35 8.00 15.58
CA GLY A 753 -39.72 9.27 16.20
C GLY A 753 -38.61 10.33 16.08
N TRP A 754 -39.02 11.57 15.81
CA TRP A 754 -38.13 12.73 15.63
C TRP A 754 -37.68 13.35 16.96
N PRO A 755 -36.50 14.00 17.01
CA PRO A 755 -35.46 14.02 15.97
C PRO A 755 -34.71 12.67 15.87
N VAL A 756 -34.08 12.43 14.72
CA VAL A 756 -33.26 11.24 14.47
C VAL A 756 -31.81 11.62 14.21
N VAL A 757 -30.93 10.62 14.31
CA VAL A 757 -29.54 10.68 13.86
C VAL A 757 -29.42 9.83 12.60
N VAL A 758 -28.71 10.36 11.62
CA VAL A 758 -28.36 9.66 10.38
C VAL A 758 -26.86 9.49 10.36
N LYS A 759 -26.38 8.25 10.19
CA LYS A 759 -24.95 7.94 10.20
C LYS A 759 -24.62 6.78 9.27
N PRO A 760 -23.42 6.72 8.67
CA PRO A 760 -23.03 5.59 7.83
C PRO A 760 -22.88 4.34 8.70
N SER A 761 -23.18 3.17 8.13
CA SER A 761 -23.06 1.91 8.87
C SER A 761 -21.60 1.44 9.04
N ASP A 762 -20.69 1.90 8.18
CA ASP A 762 -19.33 1.38 8.00
C ASP A 762 -18.22 2.43 8.22
N ARG A 763 -18.55 3.63 8.72
CA ARG A 763 -17.55 4.62 9.15
C ARG A 763 -17.51 4.79 10.65
N ASP A 764 -16.31 5.04 11.16
CA ASP A 764 -16.05 5.29 12.58
C ASP A 764 -15.76 6.75 12.90
N GLY A 765 -15.81 7.09 14.19
CA GLY A 765 -15.32 8.38 14.69
C GLY A 765 -16.15 9.60 14.28
N GLY A 766 -17.46 9.43 14.11
CA GLY A 766 -18.37 10.54 13.86
C GLY A 766 -18.35 11.08 12.42
N VAL A 767 -17.64 10.45 11.50
CA VAL A 767 -17.63 10.85 10.08
C VAL A 767 -18.99 10.55 9.45
N GLY A 768 -19.59 11.55 8.80
CA GLY A 768 -20.91 11.43 8.18
C GLY A 768 -22.07 11.30 9.16
N VAL A 769 -21.89 11.69 10.43
CA VAL A 769 -22.96 11.70 11.42
C VAL A 769 -23.68 13.05 11.39
N THR A 770 -24.98 13.02 11.10
CA THR A 770 -25.86 14.19 11.16
C THR A 770 -26.86 14.01 12.29
N VAL A 771 -26.89 14.98 13.21
CA VAL A 771 -27.80 15.03 14.37
C VAL A 771 -28.88 16.10 14.16
N ASP A 772 -29.88 16.12 15.03
CA ASP A 772 -31.04 17.01 14.99
C ASP A 772 -31.81 16.92 13.66
N VAL A 773 -31.80 15.72 13.06
CA VAL A 773 -32.46 15.48 11.78
C VAL A 773 -33.95 15.43 12.01
N ASN A 774 -34.66 16.27 11.26
CA ASN A 774 -36.09 16.53 11.34
C ASN A 774 -36.75 16.18 10.00
N PRO A 775 -38.09 16.21 9.88
CA PRO A 775 -38.78 15.90 8.63
C PRO A 775 -38.28 16.71 7.42
N ASP A 776 -37.82 17.94 7.64
CA ASP A 776 -37.34 18.83 6.58
C ASP A 776 -35.86 18.62 6.23
N THR A 777 -35.09 17.92 7.06
CA THR A 777 -33.63 17.74 6.90
C THR A 777 -33.20 16.28 6.71
N ILE A 778 -34.14 15.32 6.74
CA ILE A 778 -33.84 13.89 6.60
C ILE A 778 -33.29 13.49 5.24
N GLU A 779 -33.85 14.03 4.16
CA GLU A 779 -33.40 13.76 2.79
C GLU A 779 -31.97 14.25 2.56
N PRO A 780 -31.62 15.54 2.82
CA PRO A 780 -30.23 16.00 2.66
C PRO A 780 -29.25 15.30 3.62
N ALA A 781 -29.67 15.01 4.86
CA ALA A 781 -28.83 14.27 5.80
C ALA A 781 -28.54 12.84 5.32
N PHE A 782 -29.55 12.15 4.78
CA PHE A 782 -29.38 10.83 4.18
C PHE A 782 -28.46 10.88 2.97
N GLU A 783 -28.66 11.82 2.05
CA GLU A 783 -27.83 11.95 0.84
C GLU A 783 -26.36 12.25 1.15
N GLU A 784 -26.09 13.13 2.12
CA GLU A 784 -24.73 13.38 2.60
C GLU A 784 -24.11 12.14 3.24
N THR A 785 -24.88 11.45 4.09
CA THR A 785 -24.40 10.23 4.75
C THR A 785 -24.15 9.09 3.77
N MET A 786 -25.04 8.92 2.79
CA MET A 786 -24.96 7.89 1.75
C MET A 786 -23.73 8.11 0.86
N ARG A 787 -23.39 9.37 0.54
CA ARG A 787 -22.14 9.71 -0.17
C ARG A 787 -20.88 9.29 0.60
N LEU A 788 -20.96 9.13 1.91
CA LEU A 788 -19.83 8.75 2.76
C LEU A 788 -19.79 7.27 3.11
N ALA A 789 -20.90 6.53 3.00
CA ALA A 789 -20.99 5.09 3.30
C ALA A 789 -20.45 4.25 2.13
N HIS A 790 -19.42 3.43 2.36
CA HIS A 790 -18.80 2.64 1.28
C HIS A 790 -19.58 1.37 0.92
N ASN A 791 -20.39 0.88 1.85
CA ASN A 791 -21.21 -0.31 1.69
C ASN A 791 -22.67 0.00 1.26
N GLY A 792 -22.98 1.27 0.95
CA GLY A 792 -24.31 1.70 0.55
C GLY A 792 -25.39 1.55 1.64
N GLN A 793 -24.98 1.50 2.91
CA GLN A 793 -25.90 1.33 4.04
C GLN A 793 -25.79 2.47 5.06
N VAL A 794 -26.93 3.08 5.35
CA VAL A 794 -27.09 4.17 6.32
C VAL A 794 -27.90 3.69 7.51
N ILE A 795 -27.46 4.05 8.71
CA ILE A 795 -28.18 3.82 9.95
C ILE A 795 -29.00 5.07 10.26
N VAL A 796 -30.33 4.89 10.36
CA VAL A 796 -31.23 5.89 10.94
C VAL A 796 -31.59 5.43 12.33
N GLU A 797 -31.28 6.24 13.35
CA GLU A 797 -31.51 5.90 14.74
C GLU A 797 -32.20 7.02 15.50
N ARG A 798 -32.98 6.66 16.53
CA ARG A 798 -33.60 7.67 17.39
C ARG A 798 -32.53 8.45 18.14
N GLN A 799 -32.58 9.77 18.08
CA GLN A 799 -31.65 10.62 18.83
C GLN A 799 -31.90 10.48 20.33
N VAL A 800 -30.80 10.47 21.09
CA VAL A 800 -30.80 10.48 22.56
C VAL A 800 -30.11 11.75 23.02
N ASP A 801 -30.71 12.41 24.01
CA ASP A 801 -30.16 13.64 24.57
C ASP A 801 -28.84 13.39 25.31
N GLY A 802 -27.94 14.36 25.21
CA GLY A 802 -26.69 14.38 25.97
C GLY A 802 -25.45 14.31 25.10
N VAL A 803 -24.35 13.90 25.73
CA VAL A 803 -23.01 13.89 25.14
C VAL A 803 -22.39 12.50 25.22
N CYS A 804 -21.47 12.23 24.32
CA CYS A 804 -20.79 10.94 24.26
C CYS A 804 -19.75 10.83 25.39
N HIS A 805 -19.83 9.75 26.14
CA HIS A 805 -18.87 9.36 27.17
C HIS A 805 -18.22 8.04 26.74
N ARG A 806 -16.90 8.03 26.59
CA ARG A 806 -16.16 6.82 26.24
C ARG A 806 -15.58 6.19 27.49
N LEU A 807 -16.05 5.00 27.82
CA LEU A 807 -15.52 4.15 28.87
C LEU A 807 -14.51 3.20 28.25
N PHE A 808 -13.23 3.34 28.62
CA PHE A 808 -12.19 2.42 28.18
C PHE A 808 -12.16 1.22 29.12
N VAL A 809 -12.50 0.04 28.63
CA VAL A 809 -12.49 -1.21 29.39
C VAL A 809 -11.27 -2.04 28.98
N ALA A 810 -10.54 -2.55 29.97
CA ALA A 810 -9.40 -3.44 29.75
C ALA A 810 -9.37 -4.52 30.85
N ARG A 811 -9.24 -5.80 30.46
CA ARG A 811 -9.26 -6.96 31.37
C ARG A 811 -10.53 -7.01 32.24
N GLY A 812 -11.69 -6.73 31.62
CA GLY A 812 -12.99 -6.77 32.30
C GLY A 812 -13.20 -5.69 33.38
N LYS A 813 -12.36 -4.64 33.41
CA LYS A 813 -12.46 -3.51 34.34
C LYS A 813 -12.37 -2.19 33.60
N LEU A 814 -13.04 -1.16 34.11
CA LEU A 814 -12.85 0.21 33.63
C LEU A 814 -11.40 0.63 33.86
N LEU A 815 -10.73 1.13 32.83
CA LEU A 815 -9.41 1.75 32.93
C LEU A 815 -9.55 3.25 33.19
N TYR A 816 -10.35 3.93 32.36
CA TYR A 816 -10.70 5.34 32.54
C TYR A 816 -11.98 5.64 31.76
N ALA A 817 -12.59 6.79 32.02
CA ALA A 817 -13.67 7.32 31.18
C ALA A 817 -13.48 8.79 30.87
N VAL A 818 -13.84 9.16 29.64
CA VAL A 818 -13.81 10.53 29.18
C VAL A 818 -15.17 10.98 28.68
N LYS A 819 -15.53 12.21 28.98
CA LYS A 819 -16.60 12.94 28.30
C LYS A 819 -15.99 13.61 27.07
N ARG A 820 -16.46 13.21 25.88
CA ARG A 820 -15.93 13.69 24.60
C ARG A 820 -16.65 14.97 24.21
N ARG A 821 -15.99 16.11 24.37
CA ARG A 821 -16.51 17.41 23.97
C ARG A 821 -16.12 17.69 22.51
N PRO A 822 -16.98 18.38 21.74
CA PRO A 822 -16.61 18.88 20.42
C PRO A 822 -15.38 19.79 20.49
N MET A 823 -14.76 20.10 19.35
CA MET A 823 -13.75 21.15 19.28
C MET A 823 -14.27 22.46 19.90
N GLY A 824 -13.43 23.13 20.70
CA GLY A 824 -13.81 24.34 21.43
C GLY A 824 -12.63 25.02 22.13
N VAL A 825 -12.90 26.15 22.77
CA VAL A 825 -11.92 26.93 23.56
C VAL A 825 -12.42 27.16 24.98
N HIS A 826 -11.50 27.33 25.92
CA HIS A 826 -11.82 27.76 27.29
C HIS A 826 -11.64 29.27 27.42
N GLY A 827 -12.64 29.95 27.96
CA GLY A 827 -12.56 31.36 28.32
C GLY A 827 -11.52 31.61 29.40
N ASP A 828 -10.80 32.72 29.28
CA ASP A 828 -9.89 33.21 30.31
C ASP A 828 -10.45 34.42 31.07
N GLY A 829 -11.67 34.85 30.73
CA GLY A 829 -12.35 36.00 31.32
C GLY A 829 -11.89 37.36 30.79
N SER A 830 -10.98 37.40 29.81
CA SER A 830 -10.39 38.64 29.28
C SER A 830 -10.38 38.75 27.75
N HIS A 831 -10.17 37.64 27.04
CA HIS A 831 -10.11 37.61 25.58
C HIS A 831 -11.42 37.11 24.97
N SER A 832 -11.73 37.61 23.79
CA SER A 832 -12.85 37.13 22.96
C SER A 832 -12.58 35.72 22.42
N ILE A 833 -13.62 35.00 22.01
CA ILE A 833 -13.48 33.69 21.35
C ILE A 833 -12.56 33.78 20.14
N SER A 834 -12.69 34.83 19.32
CA SER A 834 -11.83 35.05 18.15
C SER A 834 -10.35 35.16 18.53
N GLU A 835 -10.04 35.93 19.58
CA GLU A 835 -8.68 36.09 20.09
C GLU A 835 -8.13 34.77 20.68
N LEU A 836 -8.95 34.03 21.43
CA LEU A 836 -8.57 32.74 22.01
C LEU A 836 -8.26 31.71 20.91
N VAL A 837 -9.11 31.61 19.88
CA VAL A 837 -8.89 30.71 18.74
C VAL A 837 -7.64 31.12 17.96
N ALA A 838 -7.46 32.41 17.69
CA ALA A 838 -6.28 32.91 16.97
C ALA A 838 -4.98 32.65 17.75
N ALA A 839 -4.99 32.87 19.07
CA ALA A 839 -3.84 32.63 19.94
C ALA A 839 -3.47 31.14 19.99
N GLU A 840 -4.45 30.26 20.18
CA GLU A 840 -4.22 28.82 20.20
C GLU A 840 -3.77 28.30 18.82
N HIS A 841 -4.40 28.75 17.73
CA HIS A 841 -3.98 28.40 16.38
C HIS A 841 -2.53 28.84 16.10
N ALA A 842 -2.16 30.08 16.50
CA ALA A 842 -0.78 30.58 16.38
C ALA A 842 0.20 29.74 17.22
N ALA A 843 -0.18 29.34 18.43
CA ALA A 843 0.62 28.46 19.28
C ALA A 843 0.86 27.09 18.61
N GLN A 844 -0.14 26.51 17.96
CA GLN A 844 0.01 25.24 17.25
C GLN A 844 0.94 25.35 16.02
N GLN A 845 0.97 26.49 15.31
CA GLN A 845 1.89 26.69 14.19
C GLN A 845 3.37 26.67 14.59
N LEU A 846 3.68 26.92 15.86
CA LEU A 846 5.05 26.85 16.39
C LEU A 846 5.53 25.42 16.65
N ARG A 847 4.62 24.45 16.64
CA ARG A 847 4.89 23.04 16.99
C ARG A 847 5.08 22.18 15.74
N PRO A 848 5.82 21.06 15.83
CA PRO A 848 5.93 20.08 14.75
C PRO A 848 4.55 19.58 14.32
N ASN A 849 4.32 19.45 13.01
CA ASN A 849 3.00 19.14 12.44
C ASN A 849 2.37 17.86 13.03
N TRP A 850 3.18 16.84 13.32
CA TRP A 850 2.73 15.57 13.93
C TRP A 850 2.43 15.64 15.44
N LYS A 851 2.57 16.82 16.06
CA LYS A 851 2.26 17.08 17.48
C LYS A 851 1.16 18.14 17.68
N ARG A 852 0.65 18.74 16.60
CA ARG A 852 -0.38 19.79 16.66
C ARG A 852 -1.73 19.23 17.09
N THR A 853 -2.53 20.07 17.73
CA THR A 853 -3.97 19.82 17.94
C THR A 853 -4.75 20.20 16.68
N GLU A 854 -6.02 19.78 16.60
CA GLU A 854 -6.88 19.97 15.43
C GLU A 854 -7.60 21.34 15.41
N ILE A 855 -7.22 22.27 16.29
CA ILE A 855 -7.87 23.58 16.35
C ILE A 855 -7.59 24.42 15.10
N MET A 856 -8.67 24.88 14.47
CA MET A 856 -8.64 25.65 13.24
C MET A 856 -9.02 27.11 13.49
N PRO A 857 -8.69 28.02 12.55
CA PRO A 857 -9.31 29.34 12.52
C PRO A 857 -10.83 29.23 12.48
N LEU A 858 -11.52 30.27 12.94
CA LEU A 858 -12.99 30.33 12.89
C LEU A 858 -13.48 30.26 11.45
N ASP A 859 -14.17 29.17 11.13
CA ASP A 859 -14.77 28.88 9.84
C ASP A 859 -16.30 28.92 9.91
N GLU A 860 -16.97 28.78 8.76
CA GLU A 860 -18.43 28.87 8.67
C GLU A 860 -19.16 27.90 9.62
N PRO A 861 -18.75 26.61 9.77
CA PRO A 861 -19.32 25.71 10.78
C PRO A 861 -19.11 26.19 12.23
N ALA A 862 -17.96 26.79 12.56
CA ALA A 862 -17.74 27.35 13.89
C ALA A 862 -18.67 28.52 14.17
N LEU A 863 -18.81 29.42 13.19
CA LEU A 863 -19.69 30.58 13.29
C LEU A 863 -21.16 30.15 13.44
N ALA A 864 -21.60 29.15 12.67
CA ALA A 864 -22.94 28.58 12.79
C ALA A 864 -23.18 27.94 14.18
N CYS A 865 -22.18 27.25 14.73
CA CYS A 865 -22.25 26.67 16.07
C CYS A 865 -22.39 27.74 17.16
N LEU A 866 -21.60 28.82 17.09
CA LEU A 866 -21.68 29.96 18.01
C LEU A 866 -23.06 30.65 17.90
N ALA A 867 -23.50 30.97 16.69
CA ALA A 867 -24.78 31.62 16.46
C ALA A 867 -25.95 30.82 17.03
N ALA A 868 -25.93 29.49 16.87
CA ALA A 868 -26.99 28.63 17.37
C ALA A 868 -27.01 28.47 18.90
N THR A 869 -25.94 28.86 19.59
CA THR A 869 -25.90 28.98 21.06
C THR A 869 -26.11 30.42 21.55
N GLY A 870 -26.39 31.36 20.63
CA GLY A 870 -26.58 32.77 20.95
C GLY A 870 -25.27 33.54 21.21
N LEU A 871 -24.12 32.96 20.86
CA LEU A 871 -22.80 33.55 21.04
C LEU A 871 -22.29 34.17 19.73
N SER A 872 -21.39 35.15 19.84
CA SER A 872 -20.68 35.74 18.69
C SER A 872 -19.16 35.58 18.87
N PRO A 873 -18.35 35.71 17.80
CA PRO A 873 -16.88 35.67 17.89
C PRO A 873 -16.27 36.67 18.87
N ASP A 874 -16.94 37.80 19.11
CA ASP A 874 -16.50 38.88 20.01
C ASP A 874 -16.89 38.63 21.48
N TYR A 875 -17.60 37.54 21.78
CA TYR A 875 -17.99 37.19 23.14
C TYR A 875 -16.76 36.86 23.99
N VAL A 876 -16.67 37.46 25.19
CA VAL A 876 -15.64 37.18 26.19
C VAL A 876 -16.20 36.16 27.18
N ALA A 877 -15.80 34.91 27.02
CA ALA A 877 -16.22 33.80 27.88
C ALA A 877 -15.58 33.91 29.27
N ALA A 878 -16.33 33.55 30.32
CA ALA A 878 -15.85 33.59 31.69
C ALA A 878 -14.66 32.62 31.88
N ALA A 879 -13.80 32.89 32.86
CA ALA A 879 -12.65 32.05 33.15
C ALA A 879 -13.09 30.58 33.43
N GLY A 880 -12.59 29.64 32.62
CA GLY A 880 -12.92 28.21 32.69
C GLY A 880 -14.17 27.79 31.93
N GLU A 881 -14.97 28.73 31.42
CA GLU A 881 -16.14 28.43 30.58
C GLU A 881 -15.70 27.79 29.26
N PHE A 882 -16.29 26.65 28.90
CA PHE A 882 -16.00 25.97 27.64
C PHE A 882 -16.98 26.40 26.55
N VAL A 883 -16.47 26.95 25.46
CA VAL A 883 -17.25 27.35 24.29
C VAL A 883 -17.00 26.38 23.15
N ALA A 884 -18.05 25.70 22.70
CA ALA A 884 -17.99 24.77 21.58
C ALA A 884 -17.97 25.49 20.22
N LEU A 885 -17.08 25.05 19.34
CA LEU A 885 -16.94 25.50 17.95
C LEU A 885 -17.48 24.46 16.95
N ARG A 886 -17.96 23.32 17.44
CA ARG A 886 -18.64 22.27 16.67
C ARG A 886 -19.81 21.71 17.48
N ARG A 887 -20.78 21.11 16.78
CA ARG A 887 -21.96 20.48 17.39
C ARG A 887 -21.63 19.14 18.06
N ILE A 888 -20.82 18.32 17.38
CA ILE A 888 -20.42 17.00 17.84
C ILE A 888 -18.89 16.88 17.81
N GLU A 889 -18.37 15.96 18.59
CA GLU A 889 -16.99 15.51 18.43
C GLU A 889 -16.91 14.51 17.26
N SER A 890 -15.92 14.68 16.39
CA SER A 890 -15.63 13.75 15.31
C SER A 890 -14.14 13.77 14.98
N ASN A 891 -13.64 12.71 14.36
CA ASN A 891 -12.25 12.63 13.88
C ASN A 891 -11.92 13.68 12.81
N ALA A 892 -12.92 14.30 12.18
CA ALA A 892 -12.71 15.32 11.14
C ALA A 892 -12.38 16.69 11.74
N TRP A 893 -12.94 17.01 12.90
CA TRP A 893 -12.83 18.33 13.53
C TRP A 893 -12.07 18.31 14.85
N GLY A 894 -11.88 17.13 15.41
CA GLY A 894 -11.30 16.93 16.73
C GLY A 894 -12.26 17.23 17.87
N GLY A 895 -11.73 17.13 19.08
CA GLY A 895 -12.46 17.33 20.31
C GLY A 895 -11.55 17.43 21.51
N VAL A 896 -12.17 17.71 22.66
CA VAL A 896 -11.49 17.79 23.95
C VAL A 896 -12.08 16.74 24.88
N ASP A 897 -11.21 15.92 25.45
CA ASP A 897 -11.61 14.94 26.45
C ASP A 897 -11.58 15.56 27.85
N GLU A 898 -12.68 15.41 28.59
CA GLU A 898 -12.77 15.72 30.02
C GLU A 898 -12.76 14.40 30.80
N ASP A 899 -11.92 14.32 31.83
CA ASP A 899 -11.83 13.12 32.68
C ASP A 899 -13.07 13.06 33.59
N VAL A 900 -13.83 11.98 33.47
CA VAL A 900 -15.04 11.74 34.27
C VAL A 900 -14.99 10.39 34.96
N THR A 901 -13.80 9.79 35.07
CA THR A 901 -13.60 8.43 35.58
C THR A 901 -14.26 8.23 36.95
N ASP A 902 -14.10 9.20 37.85
CA ASP A 902 -14.65 9.15 39.22
C ASP A 902 -16.13 9.57 39.31
N ALA A 903 -16.70 10.13 38.24
CA ALA A 903 -18.07 10.63 38.21
C ALA A 903 -19.08 9.58 37.70
N ILE A 904 -18.63 8.43 37.19
CA ILE A 904 -19.51 7.44 36.56
C ILE A 904 -20.40 6.75 37.60
N HIS A 905 -21.70 6.72 37.35
CA HIS A 905 -22.62 5.93 38.16
C HIS A 905 -22.36 4.41 38.02
N PRO A 906 -22.40 3.62 39.11
CA PRO A 906 -22.16 2.17 39.07
C PRO A 906 -23.01 1.41 38.03
N GLU A 907 -24.26 1.82 37.81
CA GLU A 907 -25.12 1.20 36.79
C GLU A 907 -24.65 1.42 35.35
N ASN A 908 -24.05 2.58 35.04
CA ASN A 908 -23.50 2.87 33.70
C ASN A 908 -22.23 2.05 33.46
N LEU A 909 -21.40 1.93 34.50
CA LEU A 909 -20.25 1.04 34.48
C LEU A 909 -20.68 -0.42 34.30
N ARG A 910 -21.71 -0.88 35.02
CA ARG A 910 -22.21 -2.25 34.93
C ARG A 910 -22.66 -2.60 33.51
N VAL A 911 -23.40 -1.72 32.83
CA VAL A 911 -23.83 -1.98 31.44
C VAL A 911 -22.67 -1.94 30.46
N ALA A 912 -21.66 -1.08 30.68
CA ALA A 912 -20.47 -1.06 29.84
C ALA A 912 -19.67 -2.36 29.95
N LEU A 913 -19.41 -2.84 31.17
CA LEU A 913 -18.72 -4.12 31.39
C LEU A 913 -19.50 -5.30 30.82
N ALA A 914 -20.83 -5.30 30.98
CA ALA A 914 -21.69 -6.33 30.40
C ALA A 914 -21.67 -6.31 28.87
N ALA A 915 -21.67 -5.13 28.24
CA ALA A 915 -21.58 -4.97 26.79
C ALA A 915 -20.24 -5.50 26.24
N THR A 916 -19.13 -5.17 26.90
CA THR A 916 -17.80 -5.69 26.55
C THR A 916 -17.74 -7.22 26.67
N ALA A 917 -18.25 -7.77 27.77
CA ALA A 917 -18.29 -9.22 28.00
C ALA A 917 -19.18 -9.95 26.99
N LEU A 918 -20.33 -9.38 26.60
CA LEU A 918 -21.24 -9.94 25.61
C LEU A 918 -20.56 -10.17 24.25
N LEU A 919 -19.67 -9.25 23.85
CA LEU A 919 -18.91 -9.35 22.60
C LEU A 919 -17.62 -10.19 22.72
N GLY A 920 -17.27 -10.63 23.92
CA GLY A 920 -16.03 -11.38 24.18
C GLY A 920 -14.76 -10.56 24.00
N LEU A 921 -14.84 -9.23 24.19
CA LEU A 921 -13.70 -8.33 24.08
C LEU A 921 -12.95 -8.23 25.42
N ASP A 922 -11.62 -8.32 25.37
CA ASP A 922 -10.74 -8.08 26.51
C ASP A 922 -10.39 -6.60 26.63
N VAL A 923 -10.31 -5.90 25.49
CA VAL A 923 -10.15 -4.44 25.40
C VAL A 923 -11.25 -3.85 24.51
N ALA A 924 -11.99 -2.87 25.05
CA ALA A 924 -13.08 -2.21 24.33
C ALA A 924 -13.24 -0.73 24.71
N GLY A 925 -13.66 0.09 23.75
CA GLY A 925 -14.12 1.45 24.01
C GLY A 925 -15.64 1.50 23.94
N VAL A 926 -16.31 1.64 25.07
CA VAL A 926 -17.77 1.68 25.15
C VAL A 926 -18.25 3.13 25.16
N ASP A 927 -18.95 3.53 24.11
CA ASP A 927 -19.49 4.88 23.96
C ASP A 927 -20.91 4.93 24.51
N ILE A 928 -21.12 5.68 25.59
CA ILE A 928 -22.41 5.91 26.23
C ILE A 928 -22.87 7.34 25.97
N ILE A 929 -24.05 7.52 25.39
CA ILE A 929 -24.67 8.84 25.25
C ILE A 929 -25.58 9.07 26.46
N THR A 930 -25.35 10.16 27.19
CA THR A 930 -26.16 10.55 28.35
C THR A 930 -26.05 12.05 28.65
N PRO A 931 -27.10 12.70 29.18
CA PRO A 931 -27.00 14.05 29.71
C PRO A 931 -26.10 14.14 30.95
N ASP A 932 -26.06 13.06 31.75
CA ASP A 932 -25.34 13.00 33.02
C ASP A 932 -24.88 11.57 33.31
N ILE A 933 -23.57 11.31 33.21
CA ILE A 933 -22.98 9.98 33.46
C ILE A 933 -23.00 9.58 34.95
N ALA A 934 -23.26 10.53 35.86
CA ALA A 934 -23.35 10.31 37.30
C ALA A 934 -24.73 9.79 37.75
N ARG A 935 -25.70 9.73 36.84
CA ARG A 935 -27.04 9.13 37.09
C ARG A 935 -27.20 7.78 36.39
N PRO A 936 -27.97 6.85 36.96
CA PRO A 936 -28.18 5.53 36.36
C PRO A 936 -28.91 5.62 35.01
N TRP A 937 -28.48 4.80 34.04
CA TRP A 937 -28.99 4.81 32.66
C TRP A 937 -30.52 4.72 32.54
N HIS A 938 -31.17 3.99 33.45
CA HIS A 938 -32.62 3.77 33.42
C HIS A 938 -33.44 4.95 33.97
N GLU A 939 -32.80 5.98 34.55
CA GLU A 939 -33.48 7.19 35.03
C GLU A 939 -33.29 8.42 34.13
N ASN A 940 -32.24 8.43 33.30
CA ASN A 940 -31.86 9.58 32.45
C ASN A 940 -31.83 9.24 30.95
N GLY A 941 -32.21 8.02 30.57
CA GLY A 941 -32.31 7.61 29.17
C GLY A 941 -30.97 7.28 28.50
N ALA A 942 -29.90 7.03 29.27
CA ALA A 942 -28.59 6.72 28.69
C ALA A 942 -28.60 5.43 27.86
N ILE A 943 -27.84 5.43 26.77
CA ILE A 943 -27.67 4.27 25.88
C ILE A 943 -26.21 3.93 25.65
N VAL A 944 -25.89 2.65 25.50
CA VAL A 944 -24.63 2.22 24.88
C VAL A 944 -24.80 2.40 23.37
N ASN A 945 -24.21 3.46 22.85
CA ASN A 945 -24.30 3.84 21.45
C ASN A 945 -23.44 2.91 20.57
N GLU A 946 -22.17 2.73 20.94
CA GLU A 946 -21.20 1.95 20.17
C GLU A 946 -20.24 1.19 21.12
N VAL A 947 -19.76 0.03 20.69
CA VAL A 947 -18.69 -0.72 21.38
C VAL A 947 -17.57 -0.97 20.38
N ASN A 948 -16.46 -0.26 20.57
CA ASN A 948 -15.36 -0.23 19.61
C ASN A 948 -14.31 -1.29 19.95
N PHE A 949 -13.97 -2.12 18.96
CA PHE A 949 -12.77 -2.96 18.99
C PHE A 949 -11.51 -2.11 18.75
N GLY A 950 -10.44 -2.38 19.49
CA GLY A 950 -9.17 -1.65 19.35
C GLY A 950 -9.27 -0.13 19.51
N PRO A 951 -9.92 0.38 20.57
CA PRO A 951 -10.07 1.82 20.81
C PRO A 951 -8.72 2.54 20.89
N LEU A 952 -8.66 3.80 20.44
CA LEU A 952 -7.44 4.60 20.55
C LEU A 952 -6.98 4.73 22.02
N LEU A 953 -5.72 4.39 22.29
CA LEU A 953 -5.09 4.44 23.62
C LEU A 953 -3.81 5.30 23.53
N GLY A 954 -3.60 6.21 24.47
CA GLY A 954 -2.47 7.15 24.47
C GLY A 954 -2.62 8.39 23.56
N GLY A 955 -3.79 8.59 22.94
CA GLY A 955 -4.06 9.74 22.06
C GLY A 955 -4.09 11.09 22.79
N GLY A 956 -4.80 11.17 23.91
CA GLY A 956 -4.87 12.35 24.79
C GLY A 956 -4.12 12.19 26.11
N ASP A 957 -3.99 13.27 26.88
CA ASP A 957 -3.25 13.26 28.16
C ASP A 957 -3.87 12.37 29.22
N ILE A 958 -5.21 12.31 29.29
CA ILE A 958 -5.94 11.42 30.22
C ILE A 958 -5.56 9.96 29.89
N SER A 959 -5.76 9.56 28.63
CA SER A 959 -5.40 8.23 28.15
C SER A 959 -3.94 7.85 28.41
N ARG A 960 -2.99 8.79 28.21
CA ARG A 960 -1.56 8.57 28.50
C ARG A 960 -1.25 8.31 29.97
N ARG A 961 -1.99 8.94 30.90
CA ARG A 961 -1.81 8.75 32.35
C ARG A 961 -2.15 7.32 32.80
N HIS A 962 -3.04 6.63 32.08
CA HIS A 962 -3.46 5.26 32.38
C HIS A 962 -2.65 4.15 31.68
N LEU A 963 -1.69 4.49 30.80
CA LEU A 963 -0.82 3.49 30.16
C LEU A 963 -0.07 2.59 31.16
N PRO A 964 0.49 3.10 32.29
CA PRO A 964 1.12 2.25 33.28
C PRO A 964 0.16 1.21 33.86
N GLU A 965 -1.04 1.62 34.23
CA GLU A 965 -2.07 0.73 34.79
C GLU A 965 -2.53 -0.31 33.76
N TYR A 966 -2.68 0.08 32.50
CA TYR A 966 -2.98 -0.85 31.41
C TYR A 966 -1.91 -1.95 31.29
N LEU A 967 -0.62 -1.58 31.35
CA LEU A 967 0.49 -2.54 31.34
C LEU A 967 0.48 -3.44 32.57
N ASP A 968 0.15 -2.93 33.76
CA ASP A 968 0.01 -3.74 34.98
C ASP A 968 -1.08 -4.80 34.84
N ARG A 969 -2.24 -4.42 34.27
CA ARG A 969 -3.34 -5.37 34.00
C ARG A 969 -2.97 -6.41 32.95
N LEU A 970 -2.15 -6.02 31.97
CA LEU A 970 -1.72 -6.92 30.91
C LEU A 970 -0.72 -7.96 31.43
N LEU A 971 0.28 -7.52 32.21
CA LEU A 971 1.45 -8.31 32.64
C LEU A 971 1.42 -8.74 34.12
N GLY A 972 0.32 -8.47 34.84
CA GLY A 972 0.17 -8.82 36.25
C GLY A 972 1.08 -8.02 37.20
N GLY A 973 1.48 -6.80 36.81
CA GLY A 973 2.38 -5.93 37.58
C GLY A 973 3.87 -6.27 37.49
N GLY A 974 4.25 -7.32 36.76
CA GLY A 974 5.64 -7.70 36.52
C GLY A 974 6.31 -6.88 35.42
N ASP A 975 7.61 -7.12 35.21
CA ASP A 975 8.39 -6.51 34.13
C ASP A 975 8.37 -7.32 32.82
N GLY A 976 7.53 -8.37 32.78
CA GLY A 976 7.34 -9.27 31.64
C GLY A 976 8.50 -10.23 31.38
N ARG A 977 9.53 -10.28 32.23
CA ARG A 977 10.70 -11.15 31.99
C ARG A 977 10.58 -12.50 32.67
N VAL A 978 11.23 -13.49 32.08
CA VAL A 978 11.55 -14.77 32.73
C VAL A 978 13.00 -14.73 33.21
N PRO A 979 13.36 -15.44 34.30
CA PRO A 979 14.74 -15.48 34.77
C PRO A 979 15.70 -16.05 33.71
N VAL A 980 16.84 -15.40 33.52
CA VAL A 980 17.91 -15.83 32.62
C VAL A 980 19.25 -15.82 33.35
N GLU A 981 19.88 -16.99 33.45
CA GLU A 981 21.20 -17.17 34.07
C GLU A 981 22.23 -17.60 33.01
N VAL A 982 23.39 -16.95 32.96
CA VAL A 982 24.43 -17.19 31.97
C VAL A 982 25.68 -17.78 32.62
N PHE A 983 26.21 -18.86 32.06
CA PHE A 983 27.46 -19.49 32.44
C PHE A 983 28.49 -19.32 31.33
N VAL A 984 29.67 -18.79 31.65
CA VAL A 984 30.72 -18.47 30.69
C VAL A 984 31.92 -19.40 30.91
N GLY A 985 32.35 -20.10 29.85
CA GLY A 985 33.49 -21.01 29.87
C GLY A 985 33.30 -22.23 28.96
N GLY A 986 34.17 -23.24 29.13
CA GLY A 986 34.20 -24.46 28.31
C GLY A 986 33.25 -25.58 28.77
N ASP A 987 33.77 -26.79 28.96
CA ASP A 987 33.01 -27.96 29.43
C ASP A 987 32.58 -27.85 30.90
N ALA A 988 33.39 -27.22 31.76
CA ALA A 988 33.02 -27.02 33.15
C ALA A 988 31.82 -26.06 33.28
N ALA A 989 31.73 -25.04 32.40
CA ALA A 989 30.58 -24.14 32.35
C ALA A 989 29.29 -24.86 31.97
N TRP A 990 29.34 -25.78 31.00
CA TRP A 990 28.19 -26.61 30.63
C TRP A 990 27.73 -27.50 31.80
N GLN A 991 28.66 -28.15 32.51
CA GLN A 991 28.33 -28.98 33.67
C GLN A 991 27.67 -28.16 34.79
N ALA A 992 28.24 -27.00 35.13
CA ALA A 992 27.68 -26.10 36.14
C ALA A 992 26.28 -25.59 35.76
N ALA A 993 26.09 -25.23 34.48
CA ALA A 993 24.79 -24.83 33.94
C ALA A 993 23.77 -25.98 34.00
N GLN A 994 24.19 -27.21 33.70
CA GLN A 994 23.34 -28.39 33.79
C GLN A 994 22.88 -28.68 35.22
N GLU A 995 23.76 -28.58 36.22
CA GLU A 995 23.39 -28.71 37.63
C GLU A 995 22.42 -27.61 38.08
N ARG A 996 22.60 -26.39 37.58
CA ARG A 996 21.67 -25.28 37.87
C ARG A 996 20.31 -25.52 37.22
N TRP A 997 20.28 -25.91 35.95
CA TRP A 997 19.07 -26.27 35.21
C TRP A 997 18.32 -27.44 35.89
N GLN A 998 19.03 -28.49 36.33
CA GLN A 998 18.44 -29.62 37.07
C GLN A 998 17.77 -29.19 38.38
N ARG A 999 18.37 -28.23 39.10
CA ARG A 999 17.74 -27.65 40.31
C ARG A 999 16.49 -26.85 39.97
N LEU A 1000 16.55 -26.02 38.94
CA LEU A 1000 15.43 -25.15 38.54
C LEU A 1000 14.23 -25.95 37.98
N ARG A 1001 14.47 -27.00 37.18
CA ARG A 1001 13.39 -27.84 36.63
C ARG A 1001 12.58 -28.59 37.69
N SER A 1002 13.13 -28.76 38.91
CA SER A 1002 12.35 -29.32 40.03
C SER A 1002 11.14 -28.45 40.42
N ALA A 1003 11.16 -27.16 40.06
CA ALA A 1003 10.05 -26.22 40.26
C ALA A 1003 9.04 -26.21 39.10
N GLY A 1004 9.32 -26.85 37.96
CA GLY A 1004 8.41 -26.96 36.82
C GLY A 1004 9.11 -27.21 35.46
N PRO A 1005 8.40 -27.71 34.45
CA PRO A 1005 8.98 -28.13 33.16
C PRO A 1005 9.35 -26.97 32.21
N GLY A 1006 9.05 -25.72 32.54
CA GLY A 1006 9.31 -24.57 31.66
C GLY A 1006 10.76 -24.07 31.64
N VAL A 1007 11.72 -24.79 32.21
CA VAL A 1007 13.13 -24.33 32.30
C VAL A 1007 13.96 -24.95 31.19
N HIS A 1008 14.61 -24.12 30.38
CA HIS A 1008 15.43 -24.58 29.25
C HIS A 1008 16.92 -24.31 29.47
N LEU A 1009 17.77 -25.22 28.99
CA LEU A 1009 19.23 -25.06 28.97
C LEU A 1009 19.69 -24.98 27.52
N SER A 1010 20.47 -23.96 27.15
CA SER A 1010 20.94 -23.80 25.77
C SER A 1010 22.38 -23.30 25.69
N ASP A 1011 23.14 -23.81 24.73
CA ASP A 1011 24.40 -23.21 24.25
C ASP A 1011 24.28 -22.80 22.77
N ALA A 1012 25.40 -22.69 22.04
CA ALA A 1012 25.42 -22.35 20.62
C ALA A 1012 24.89 -23.45 19.68
N ALA A 1013 24.78 -24.71 20.13
CA ALA A 1013 24.45 -25.86 19.29
C ALA A 1013 23.31 -26.73 19.82
N ARG A 1014 23.18 -26.89 21.14
CA ARG A 1014 22.22 -27.76 21.82
C ARG A 1014 21.24 -27.05 22.77
N THR A 1015 19.97 -27.41 22.76
CA THR A 1015 18.92 -26.86 23.64
C THR A 1015 18.16 -28.02 24.26
N LEU A 1016 18.01 -28.01 25.58
CA LEU A 1016 17.22 -28.98 26.33
C LEU A 1016 15.98 -28.30 26.91
N ASP A 1017 14.83 -28.97 26.79
CA ASP A 1017 13.60 -28.61 27.51
C ASP A 1017 13.69 -28.94 29.01
N GLY A 1018 12.63 -28.70 29.78
CA GLY A 1018 12.60 -29.06 31.20
C GLY A 1018 12.40 -30.54 31.49
N GLU A 1019 12.22 -31.39 30.46
CA GLU A 1019 12.21 -32.85 30.58
C GLU A 1019 13.61 -33.44 30.35
N GLY A 1020 14.51 -32.69 29.71
CA GLY A 1020 15.83 -33.12 29.28
C GLY A 1020 15.86 -33.67 27.86
N THR A 1021 14.77 -33.47 27.11
CA THR A 1021 14.68 -33.78 25.69
C THR A 1021 15.39 -32.69 24.90
N ASP A 1022 16.14 -33.12 23.87
CA ASP A 1022 16.79 -32.22 22.95
C ASP A 1022 15.76 -31.56 22.03
N ILE A 1023 15.76 -30.23 21.97
CA ILE A 1023 14.93 -29.46 21.04
C ILE A 1023 15.78 -29.16 19.79
N PRO A 1024 15.52 -29.82 18.65
CA PRO A 1024 16.22 -29.50 17.41
C PRO A 1024 15.82 -28.10 16.95
N MET A 1025 16.81 -27.25 16.70
CA MET A 1025 16.62 -25.90 16.17
C MET A 1025 17.53 -25.69 14.96
N ASP A 1026 16.98 -25.19 13.85
CA ASP A 1026 17.76 -24.78 12.68
C ASP A 1026 18.36 -23.38 12.87
N LEU A 1027 18.97 -23.18 14.04
CA LEU A 1027 19.58 -21.92 14.48
C LEU A 1027 20.90 -22.25 15.17
N ARG A 1028 21.95 -21.54 14.79
CA ARG A 1028 23.27 -21.64 15.43
C ARG A 1028 23.55 -20.39 16.25
N GLY A 1029 24.38 -20.56 17.28
CA GLY A 1029 24.79 -19.47 18.15
C GLY A 1029 23.83 -19.23 19.32
N VAL A 1030 24.40 -18.80 20.43
CA VAL A 1030 23.68 -18.41 21.64
C VAL A 1030 22.70 -17.28 21.34
N TYR A 1031 23.07 -16.34 20.45
CA TYR A 1031 22.23 -15.19 20.13
C TYR A 1031 20.89 -15.63 19.52
N HIS A 1032 20.92 -16.30 18.37
CA HIS A 1032 19.71 -16.65 17.62
C HIS A 1032 18.82 -17.62 18.40
N ARG A 1033 19.41 -18.54 19.14
CA ARG A 1033 18.66 -19.52 19.94
C ARG A 1033 18.00 -18.90 21.15
N THR A 1034 18.70 -17.99 21.84
CA THR A 1034 18.09 -17.20 22.93
C THR A 1034 16.91 -16.37 22.40
N ARG A 1035 17.09 -15.70 21.25
CA ARG A 1035 16.04 -14.92 20.59
C ARG A 1035 14.82 -15.76 20.22
N ALA A 1036 15.03 -16.99 19.75
CA ALA A 1036 13.94 -17.92 19.47
C ALA A 1036 13.23 -18.40 20.75
N LEU A 1037 13.98 -18.72 21.80
CA LEU A 1037 13.42 -19.22 23.06
C LEU A 1037 12.54 -18.18 23.76
N VAL A 1038 12.93 -16.90 23.77
CA VAL A 1038 12.11 -15.84 24.41
C VAL A 1038 10.80 -15.54 23.67
N LEU A 1039 10.60 -16.07 22.45
CA LEU A 1039 9.32 -16.02 21.73
C LEU A 1039 8.36 -17.15 22.14
N SER A 1040 8.86 -18.22 22.76
CA SER A 1040 8.06 -19.37 23.18
C SER A 1040 7.46 -19.18 24.57
N ARG A 1041 6.15 -19.35 24.70
CA ARG A 1041 5.46 -19.25 26.00
C ARG A 1041 5.73 -20.39 26.97
N GLU A 1042 6.34 -21.46 26.48
CA GLU A 1042 6.71 -22.60 27.31
C GLU A 1042 7.97 -22.32 28.14
N VAL A 1043 8.69 -21.25 27.82
CA VAL A 1043 9.89 -20.84 28.55
C VAL A 1043 9.49 -20.03 29.78
N HIS A 1044 9.65 -20.61 30.96
CA HIS A 1044 9.48 -19.96 32.27
C HIS A 1044 10.81 -19.52 32.90
N ALA A 1045 11.95 -20.09 32.47
CA ALA A 1045 13.30 -19.64 32.82
C ALA A 1045 14.33 -20.19 31.81
N LEU A 1046 15.46 -19.51 31.66
CA LEU A 1046 16.55 -19.88 30.75
C LEU A 1046 17.89 -19.99 31.48
N VAL A 1047 18.62 -21.06 31.19
CA VAL A 1047 20.03 -21.20 31.53
C VAL A 1047 20.82 -21.23 30.22
N LEU A 1048 21.75 -20.29 30.05
CA LEU A 1048 22.53 -20.13 28.83
C LEU A 1048 24.00 -20.44 29.10
N VAL A 1049 24.68 -21.05 28.12
CA VAL A 1049 26.12 -21.31 28.17
C VAL A 1049 26.80 -20.60 27.01
N VAL A 1050 27.75 -19.71 27.33
CA VAL A 1050 28.56 -18.97 26.34
C VAL A 1050 29.96 -19.54 26.33
N ARG A 1051 30.38 -20.03 25.16
CA ARG A 1051 31.64 -20.77 24.97
C ARG A 1051 32.62 -20.10 24.02
N SER A 1052 32.16 -19.13 23.23
CA SER A 1052 32.98 -18.43 22.23
C SER A 1052 32.82 -16.91 22.30
N ASP A 1053 33.55 -16.20 21.44
CA ASP A 1053 33.43 -14.77 21.21
C ASP A 1053 32.31 -14.36 20.24
N GLU A 1054 31.36 -15.26 19.95
CA GLU A 1054 30.16 -15.02 19.14
C GLU A 1054 29.50 -13.67 19.46
N LEU A 1055 29.32 -13.36 20.75
CA LEU A 1055 28.59 -12.17 21.21
C LEU A 1055 29.32 -10.84 20.93
N LEU A 1056 30.61 -10.86 20.53
CA LEU A 1056 31.28 -9.68 19.97
C LEU A 1056 30.83 -9.37 18.54
N TYR A 1057 30.29 -10.36 17.83
CA TYR A 1057 29.85 -10.24 16.43
C TYR A 1057 28.33 -10.19 16.27
N THR A 1058 27.59 -10.80 17.19
CA THR A 1058 26.11 -10.81 17.22
C THR A 1058 25.53 -9.84 18.23
N GLY A 1059 26.34 -9.35 19.18
CA GLY A 1059 25.86 -8.57 20.32
C GLY A 1059 25.08 -9.43 21.32
N LEU A 1060 24.48 -8.76 22.31
CA LEU A 1060 23.70 -9.43 23.35
C LEU A 1060 22.29 -9.77 22.83
N PRO A 1061 21.78 -11.00 23.06
CA PRO A 1061 20.41 -11.36 22.67
C PRO A 1061 19.33 -10.68 23.51
N LEU A 1062 19.69 -10.18 24.70
CA LEU A 1062 18.80 -9.60 25.69
C LEU A 1062 19.46 -8.36 26.31
N GLU A 1063 18.67 -7.35 26.67
CA GLU A 1063 19.15 -6.08 27.24
C GLU A 1063 19.96 -6.29 28.53
N TRP A 1064 19.49 -7.20 29.39
CA TRP A 1064 20.20 -7.67 30.56
C TRP A 1064 19.70 -9.05 31.01
N VAL A 1065 20.51 -9.73 31.82
CA VAL A 1065 20.24 -11.04 32.43
C VAL A 1065 20.32 -10.95 33.96
N ASP A 1066 19.80 -11.96 34.66
CA ASP A 1066 19.79 -11.98 36.12
C ASP A 1066 21.19 -12.23 36.71
N SER A 1067 21.99 -13.08 36.06
CA SER A 1067 23.37 -13.33 36.47
C SER A 1067 24.26 -13.79 35.32
N VAL A 1068 25.54 -13.44 35.42
CA VAL A 1068 26.61 -13.98 34.59
C VAL A 1068 27.67 -14.60 35.50
N THR A 1069 27.90 -15.90 35.35
CA THR A 1069 28.86 -16.68 36.16
C THR A 1069 30.02 -17.13 35.28
N HIS A 1070 31.22 -16.62 35.56
CA HIS A 1070 32.46 -17.08 34.92
C HIS A 1070 32.96 -18.34 35.62
N VAL A 1071 32.91 -19.49 34.95
CA VAL A 1071 33.30 -20.79 35.53
C VAL A 1071 34.77 -21.07 35.29
N ASP A 1072 35.26 -20.82 34.07
CA ASP A 1072 36.66 -20.95 33.67
C ASP A 1072 37.00 -19.93 32.58
N ARG A 1073 38.24 -19.96 32.07
CA ARG A 1073 38.71 -19.10 30.97
C ARG A 1073 38.78 -19.83 29.62
N ALA A 1074 38.14 -20.99 29.48
CA ALA A 1074 38.22 -21.85 28.29
C ALA A 1074 37.23 -21.41 27.20
N LEU A 1075 37.31 -20.14 26.79
CA LEU A 1075 36.57 -19.60 25.65
C LEU A 1075 37.36 -19.80 24.36
N VAL A 1076 36.64 -20.01 23.25
CA VAL A 1076 37.22 -20.20 21.91
C VAL A 1076 36.87 -19.05 20.97
N SER A 1077 37.63 -18.88 19.90
CA SER A 1077 37.27 -17.96 18.81
C SER A 1077 36.25 -18.63 17.89
N GLU A 1078 35.15 -17.95 17.58
CA GLU A 1078 34.13 -18.42 16.64
C GLU A 1078 34.71 -18.53 15.22
N ARG A 1079 35.66 -17.64 14.88
CA ARG A 1079 36.33 -17.62 13.56
C ARG A 1079 37.50 -18.59 13.46
N ASP A 1080 38.06 -19.01 14.59
CA ASP A 1080 39.13 -20.00 14.68
C ASP A 1080 38.97 -20.88 15.93
N PRO A 1081 38.05 -21.88 15.90
CA PRO A 1081 37.77 -22.71 17.07
C PRO A 1081 38.94 -23.58 17.54
N ALA A 1082 39.95 -23.76 16.70
CA ALA A 1082 41.15 -24.55 17.01
C ALA A 1082 42.28 -23.70 17.63
N GLY A 1083 42.22 -22.38 17.50
CA GLY A 1083 43.18 -21.42 18.04
C GLY A 1083 42.78 -20.84 19.41
N PRO A 1084 43.73 -20.27 20.16
CA PRO A 1084 43.42 -19.57 21.41
C PRO A 1084 42.63 -18.28 21.12
N LEU A 1085 41.70 -17.92 22.02
CA LEU A 1085 40.98 -16.65 21.92
C LEU A 1085 41.96 -15.47 22.03
N PRO A 1086 41.94 -14.47 21.12
CA PRO A 1086 42.79 -13.29 21.22
C PRO A 1086 42.57 -12.53 22.54
N GLU A 1087 43.64 -12.05 23.19
CA GLU A 1087 43.55 -11.30 24.45
C GLU A 1087 42.65 -10.04 24.33
N THR A 1088 42.66 -9.41 23.15
CA THR A 1088 41.79 -8.26 22.85
C THR A 1088 40.31 -8.62 22.88
N HIS A 1089 39.94 -9.80 22.39
CA HIS A 1089 38.56 -10.30 22.41
C HIS A 1089 38.16 -10.74 23.82
N ALA A 1090 39.06 -11.43 24.54
CA ALA A 1090 38.82 -11.79 25.93
C ALA A 1090 38.52 -10.55 26.80
N ALA A 1091 39.32 -9.49 26.66
CA ALA A 1091 39.10 -8.22 27.35
C ALA A 1091 37.80 -7.51 26.91
N ALA A 1092 37.41 -7.64 25.63
CA ALA A 1092 36.14 -7.10 25.14
C ALA A 1092 34.93 -7.84 25.72
N LEU A 1093 34.99 -9.17 25.79
CA LEU A 1093 33.97 -10.01 26.41
C LEU A 1093 33.84 -9.76 27.91
N GLU A 1094 34.94 -9.59 28.65
CA GLU A 1094 34.87 -9.25 30.07
C GLU A 1094 34.14 -7.91 30.29
N ARG A 1095 34.43 -6.89 29.47
CA ARG A 1095 33.71 -5.61 29.50
C ARG A 1095 32.23 -5.77 29.14
N LEU A 1096 31.94 -6.63 28.18
CA LEU A 1096 30.59 -6.94 27.74
C LEU A 1096 29.77 -7.60 28.87
N PHE A 1097 30.30 -8.67 29.46
CA PHE A 1097 29.64 -9.43 30.52
C PHE A 1097 29.48 -8.64 31.81
N ALA A 1098 30.47 -7.81 32.18
CA ALA A 1098 30.36 -6.91 33.32
C ALA A 1098 29.18 -5.93 33.20
N GLY A 1099 28.72 -5.66 31.97
CA GLY A 1099 27.56 -4.84 31.72
C GLY A 1099 26.26 -5.61 31.46
N TRP A 1100 26.27 -6.93 31.36
CA TRP A 1100 25.08 -7.67 30.95
C TRP A 1100 24.11 -7.96 32.11
N THR A 1101 24.58 -7.91 33.36
CA THR A 1101 23.71 -8.09 34.53
C THR A 1101 22.90 -6.84 34.83
N LYS A 1102 21.67 -7.00 35.31
CA LYS A 1102 20.80 -5.88 35.72
C LYS A 1102 21.56 -4.91 36.63
N PRO A 1103 21.65 -3.60 36.32
CA PRO A 1103 22.28 -2.66 37.23
C PRO A 1103 21.50 -2.62 38.55
N HIS A 1104 22.18 -2.91 39.66
CA HIS A 1104 21.63 -2.65 41.00
C HIS A 1104 21.39 -1.14 41.12
N ARG A 1105 20.17 -0.68 40.83
CA ARG A 1105 19.76 0.66 41.25
C ARG A 1105 19.72 0.65 42.78
N ARG A 1106 20.67 1.35 43.40
CA ARG A 1106 20.47 1.84 44.77
C ARG A 1106 19.15 2.60 44.74
N HIS A 1107 18.19 2.12 45.54
CA HIS A 1107 16.88 2.71 45.73
C HIS A 1107 16.95 4.22 45.98
#